data_AF-A0AAW8ES00-F1
#
_entry.id   AF-A0AAW8ES00-F1
#
_cell.length_a   1.000
_cell.length_b   1.000
_cell.length_c   1.000
_cell.angle_alpha   90.00
_cell.angle_beta   90.00
_cell.angle_gamma   90.00
#
_symmetry.space_group_name_H-M   'P 1'
#
loop_
_entity.id
_entity.type
_entity.pdbx_description
1 polymer ?
#
loop_
_entity_poly.entity_id
_entity_poly.type
_entity_poly.pdbx_seq_one_letter_code
_entity_poly.pdbx_strand_id
1 'polypeptide(L)'
;MLTDLQLAQIMIHASQKKRLLYVNPLNAAMEEFEINNLQRASAFIAQLAHESGEFNFMEEIWGPTPAQRRYEPPSDLARTLGNTQPGDGKRFKGRGPIQLTGRANYQKFGDLLGVDLVGQPELAATPELAFKTAGLYWKRKGLNELADADNFTEITRRINGGQNGAAERVRFYERAKLVLAPSFQIAGAGQAKAKTAKTFAEPADALMRGAESIRLEPAPPAFVPPPSESLTVRPDTLDFRDLMYTPTLIEVPSHIPLGEYLEHQVPILNQGSEGACTGFGLATVANYLLQRRRVVPDSVPVSPRMLYDLARRYDEWPGENYSGSSARGAMKGWHKHGICSEELYPYQPGKVDRRGMTEQRVADGMRRPLGAYFRVNHKDLVAMHAAIAEVGVLYATATVHEGWNSAGTDGLIVQSEVITGGHAFAIVAYDDQGFWLQNSWGPTWGLRGFARVTYDDWLANGTDVWVARLGAPVTLRAKQSAATTHSATANQSVAYSFADLRPHIVSVGNDGELKAGGDYGSTPDELGRIFEQDIPAASLGWKKLRVLLYAHGGLVSEQAAVQRLAEYRPELLKAEVYPLAFIWRTDYWTTFSNILKDAVSRRRPEGALDATKDFMLDRLDDALEPLARVLSGKAAWNEMKENALRAAGQDGASTLVVGHLKKLAKTAEKNGQTLEIHLVGHSAGSILHAPIVKLLAARGLPVETCTLWAPACTVKLFKDFYVPAMESKALRKLTVYALKDKTERDDDCAKIYNKSLLYLVSNAFEEQARIPLFRDGVPILGMEKAFDPALRKIFNAHRAELVLTPNTDSDDSLSASEAMHHGDFDDDKKTVMSTFRRIAAGAGKGQAKLPDMVIPIRSAKPMFPHTESSLRDRRMQIDQRTRERL
;
A
#
# COMPACT_ATOMS: atom_id res chain seq x y z
N MET A 1 9.32 29.77 -19.95
CA MET A 1 8.73 28.82 -20.92
C MET A 1 8.81 27.41 -20.34
N LEU A 2 7.85 26.54 -20.66
CA LEU A 2 7.81 25.15 -20.22
C LEU A 2 8.89 24.29 -20.89
N THR A 3 9.38 23.29 -20.17
CA THR A 3 10.34 22.29 -20.66
C THR A 3 9.69 20.90 -20.77
N ASP A 4 10.28 19.99 -21.55
CA ASP A 4 9.85 18.58 -21.60
C ASP A 4 9.84 17.95 -20.20
N LEU A 5 10.84 18.25 -19.38
CA LEU A 5 10.94 17.75 -18.01
C LEU A 5 9.78 18.22 -17.14
N GLN A 6 9.40 19.49 -17.23
CA GLN A 6 8.24 20.01 -16.52
C GLN A 6 6.93 19.35 -16.99
N LEU A 7 6.78 19.13 -18.30
CA LEU A 7 5.64 18.38 -18.81
C LEU A 7 5.67 16.91 -18.38
N ALA A 8 6.85 16.28 -18.28
CA ALA A 8 6.99 14.90 -17.80
C ALA A 8 6.59 14.75 -16.33
N GLN A 9 6.90 15.77 -15.52
CA GLN A 9 6.55 15.80 -14.11
C GLN A 9 5.06 16.08 -13.89
N ILE A 10 4.42 16.86 -14.78
CA ILE A 10 2.99 17.19 -14.68
C ILE A 10 2.13 16.08 -15.31
N MET A 11 2.48 15.67 -16.53
CA MET A 11 1.81 14.69 -17.38
C MET A 11 2.65 13.40 -17.49
N ILE A 12 2.65 12.61 -16.41
CA ILE A 12 3.44 11.39 -16.21
C ILE A 12 3.13 10.26 -17.19
N HIS A 13 1.94 10.24 -17.79
CA HIS A 13 1.50 9.24 -18.78
C HIS A 13 1.68 9.73 -20.23
N ALA A 14 2.09 10.98 -20.45
CA ALA A 14 2.46 11.47 -21.77
C ALA A 14 3.84 10.90 -22.15
N SER A 15 3.96 10.22 -23.29
CA SER A 15 5.28 9.74 -23.75
C SER A 15 6.21 10.90 -24.10
N GLN A 16 7.52 10.71 -23.95
CA GLN A 16 8.52 11.73 -24.29
C GLN A 16 8.36 12.23 -25.74
N LYS A 17 8.08 11.33 -26.68
CA LYS A 17 7.79 11.69 -28.08
C LYS A 17 6.65 12.70 -28.21
N LYS A 18 5.55 12.50 -27.47
CA LYS A 18 4.39 13.41 -27.49
C LYS A 18 4.72 14.74 -26.83
N ARG A 19 5.39 14.73 -25.68
CA ARG A 19 5.77 15.97 -24.98
C ARG A 19 6.74 16.83 -25.79
N LEU A 20 7.75 16.23 -26.42
CA LEU A 20 8.66 16.95 -27.32
C LEU A 20 7.94 17.51 -28.55
N LEU A 21 6.94 16.79 -29.08
CA LEU A 21 6.11 17.27 -30.19
C LEU A 21 5.24 18.48 -29.79
N TYR A 22 4.78 18.55 -28.54
CA TYR A 22 3.78 19.51 -28.09
C TYR A 22 4.33 20.69 -27.27
N VAL A 23 5.51 20.58 -26.65
CA VAL A 23 6.04 21.58 -25.73
C VAL A 23 6.21 22.96 -26.39
N ASN A 24 6.71 23.01 -27.63
CA ASN A 24 6.93 24.28 -28.33
C ASN A 24 5.61 24.93 -28.78
N PRO A 25 4.69 24.22 -29.48
CA PRO A 25 3.36 24.73 -29.77
C PRO A 25 2.57 25.19 -28.53
N LEU A 26 2.66 24.46 -27.42
CA LEU A 26 2.02 24.82 -26.15
C LEU A 26 2.58 26.13 -25.59
N ASN A 27 3.91 26.27 -25.57
CA ASN A 27 4.56 27.51 -25.12
C ASN A 27 4.16 28.71 -25.97
N ALA A 28 4.14 28.56 -27.30
CA ALA A 28 3.73 29.62 -28.22
C ALA A 28 2.27 30.05 -27.98
N ALA A 29 1.37 29.10 -27.75
CA ALA A 29 -0.02 29.42 -27.41
C ALA A 29 -0.14 30.09 -26.04
N MET A 30 0.58 29.63 -25.02
CA MET A 30 0.57 30.26 -23.70
C MET A 30 1.06 31.71 -23.75
N GLU A 31 2.07 31.99 -24.55
CA GLU A 31 2.56 33.34 -24.79
C GLU A 31 1.51 34.21 -25.53
N GLU A 32 0.96 33.72 -26.64
CA GLU A 32 -0.03 34.45 -27.46
C GLU A 32 -1.30 34.82 -26.67
N PHE A 33 -1.73 33.99 -25.72
CA PHE A 33 -2.94 34.18 -24.94
C PHE A 33 -2.69 34.63 -23.49
N GLU A 34 -1.50 35.14 -23.19
CA GLU A 34 -1.13 35.76 -21.90
C GLU A 34 -1.30 34.82 -20.69
N ILE A 35 -1.02 33.53 -20.89
CA ILE A 35 -0.99 32.48 -19.87
C ILE A 35 0.44 32.43 -19.29
N ASN A 36 0.82 33.52 -18.63
CA ASN A 36 2.21 33.89 -18.39
C ASN A 36 2.57 34.05 -16.90
N ASN A 37 1.67 33.68 -15.99
CA ASN A 37 1.96 33.59 -14.56
C ASN A 37 1.74 32.15 -14.06
N LEU A 38 2.21 31.88 -12.84
CA LEU A 38 2.17 30.55 -12.25
C LEU A 38 0.74 29.99 -12.18
N GLN A 39 -0.23 30.78 -11.72
CA GLN A 39 -1.62 30.37 -11.53
C GLN A 39 -2.29 30.03 -12.87
N ARG A 40 -2.18 30.93 -13.85
CA ARG A 40 -2.71 30.75 -15.21
C ARG A 40 -2.10 29.54 -15.90
N ALA A 41 -0.77 29.43 -15.89
CA ALA A 41 -0.05 28.32 -16.51
C ALA A 41 -0.43 26.98 -15.87
N SER A 42 -0.45 26.91 -14.53
CA SER A 42 -0.81 25.69 -13.81
C SER A 42 -2.25 25.28 -14.09
N ALA A 43 -3.18 26.24 -14.08
CA ALA A 43 -4.59 25.96 -14.33
C ALA A 43 -4.82 25.50 -15.78
N PHE A 44 -4.19 26.16 -16.75
CA PHE A 44 -4.31 25.81 -18.16
C PHE A 44 -3.78 24.41 -18.45
N ILE A 45 -2.55 24.11 -18.02
CA ILE A 45 -1.90 22.81 -18.24
C ILE A 45 -2.70 21.69 -17.56
N ALA A 46 -3.24 21.94 -16.37
CA ALA A 46 -4.05 20.94 -15.66
C ALA A 46 -5.34 20.58 -16.40
N GLN A 47 -6.00 21.57 -17.01
CA GLN A 47 -7.19 21.33 -17.82
C GLN A 47 -6.82 20.57 -19.10
N LEU A 48 -5.72 20.95 -19.77
CA LEU A 48 -5.26 20.24 -20.97
C LEU A 48 -4.85 18.79 -20.67
N ALA A 49 -4.16 18.56 -19.55
CA ALA A 49 -3.75 17.24 -19.09
C ALA A 49 -4.97 16.32 -18.94
N HIS A 50 -6.03 16.80 -18.29
CA HIS A 50 -7.23 16.00 -18.10
C HIS A 50 -8.01 15.77 -19.40
N GLU A 51 -8.30 16.85 -20.14
CA GLU A 51 -9.16 16.79 -21.35
C GLU A 51 -8.57 15.95 -22.48
N SER A 52 -7.24 15.89 -22.58
CA SER A 52 -6.54 15.12 -23.62
C SER A 52 -6.01 13.77 -23.15
N GLY A 53 -6.23 13.41 -21.88
CA GLY A 53 -5.59 12.25 -21.26
C GLY A 53 -4.07 12.33 -21.32
N GLU A 54 -3.49 13.44 -20.90
CA GLU A 54 -2.05 13.73 -20.89
C GLU A 54 -1.46 13.71 -22.31
N PHE A 55 -2.13 14.43 -23.21
CA PHE A 55 -1.86 14.49 -24.65
C PHE A 55 -1.97 13.14 -25.37
N ASN A 56 -2.56 12.13 -24.74
CA ASN A 56 -2.71 10.85 -25.41
C ASN A 56 -3.74 10.88 -26.52
N PHE A 57 -4.75 11.74 -26.41
CA PHE A 57 -5.85 11.88 -27.36
C PHE A 57 -5.98 13.34 -27.79
N MET A 58 -5.56 13.64 -29.03
CA MET A 58 -5.74 14.94 -29.69
C MET A 58 -6.96 14.96 -30.62
N GLU A 59 -7.60 13.80 -30.79
CA GLU A 59 -8.87 13.65 -31.47
C GLU A 59 -9.72 12.66 -30.69
N GLU A 60 -11.04 12.87 -30.72
CA GLU A 60 -11.98 11.89 -30.21
C GLU A 60 -11.86 10.56 -30.99
N ILE A 61 -11.82 9.45 -30.25
CA ILE A 61 -11.87 8.10 -30.83
C ILE A 61 -13.26 7.91 -31.44
N TRP A 62 -13.30 7.77 -32.76
CA TRP A 62 -14.55 7.68 -33.51
C TRP A 62 -14.95 6.23 -33.78
N GLY A 63 -16.01 5.78 -33.10
CA GLY A 63 -16.68 4.51 -33.35
C GLY A 63 -18.10 4.66 -32.83
N PRO A 64 -19.08 5.02 -33.69
CA PRO A 64 -20.25 5.80 -33.30
C PRO A 64 -20.98 5.20 -32.10
N THR A 65 -20.67 5.74 -30.92
CA THR A 65 -21.34 5.41 -29.66
C THR A 65 -22.78 5.96 -29.68
N PRO A 66 -23.67 5.51 -28.79
CA PRO A 66 -25.01 6.12 -28.65
C PRO A 66 -24.97 7.64 -28.48
N ALA A 67 -23.91 8.19 -27.87
CA ALA A 67 -23.72 9.63 -27.74
C ALA A 67 -23.24 10.28 -29.05
N GLN A 68 -22.22 9.72 -29.72
CA GLN A 68 -21.67 10.24 -30.98
C GLN A 68 -22.70 10.21 -32.12
N ARG A 69 -23.64 9.24 -32.10
CA ARG A 69 -24.78 9.22 -33.06
C ARG A 69 -25.66 10.46 -32.98
N ARG A 70 -25.68 11.15 -31.83
CA ARG A 70 -26.39 12.42 -31.66
C ARG A 70 -25.61 13.62 -32.21
N TYR A 71 -24.44 13.42 -32.80
CA TYR A 71 -23.77 14.49 -33.55
C TYR A 71 -24.27 14.58 -34.99
N GLU A 72 -24.94 13.53 -35.49
CA GLU A 72 -25.54 13.49 -36.82
C GLU A 72 -26.97 14.08 -36.83
N PRO A 73 -27.35 14.84 -37.87
CA PRO A 73 -28.75 15.25 -38.09
C PRO A 73 -29.69 14.03 -38.22
N PRO A 74 -30.96 14.12 -37.79
CA PRO A 74 -31.70 15.31 -37.35
C PRO A 74 -31.74 15.50 -35.82
N SER A 75 -30.77 15.00 -35.06
CA SER A 75 -30.81 15.06 -33.60
C SER A 75 -30.70 16.49 -33.03
N ASP A 76 -31.25 16.72 -31.83
CA ASP A 76 -31.22 18.04 -31.18
C ASP A 76 -29.79 18.53 -30.88
N LEU A 77 -28.89 17.59 -30.59
CA LEU A 77 -27.48 17.91 -30.35
C LEU A 77 -26.76 18.28 -31.66
N ALA A 78 -27.04 17.62 -32.79
CA ALA A 78 -26.55 18.03 -34.10
C ALA A 78 -26.98 19.47 -34.43
N ARG A 79 -28.24 19.84 -34.15
CA ARG A 79 -28.74 21.21 -34.33
C ARG A 79 -27.97 22.22 -33.47
N THR A 80 -27.72 21.88 -32.20
CA THR A 80 -26.95 22.74 -31.27
C THR A 80 -25.49 22.91 -31.70
N LEU A 81 -24.90 21.86 -32.28
CA LEU A 81 -23.53 21.84 -32.82
C LEU A 81 -23.42 22.52 -34.20
N GLY A 82 -24.53 22.92 -34.80
CA GLY A 82 -24.60 23.49 -36.15
C GLY A 82 -24.32 22.48 -37.26
N ASN A 83 -24.40 21.19 -36.97
CA ASN A 83 -24.28 20.12 -37.96
C ASN A 83 -25.59 20.06 -38.76
N THR A 84 -25.51 20.30 -40.07
CA THR A 84 -26.68 20.46 -40.95
C THR A 84 -26.71 19.45 -42.10
N GLN A 85 -25.60 18.76 -42.37
CA GLN A 85 -25.49 17.79 -43.46
C GLN A 85 -25.20 16.39 -42.91
N PRO A 86 -25.72 15.32 -43.55
CA PRO A 86 -25.32 13.95 -43.22
C PRO A 86 -23.80 13.77 -43.31
N GLY A 87 -23.19 13.20 -42.27
CA GLY A 87 -21.74 13.01 -42.15
C GLY A 87 -21.02 14.12 -41.39
N ASP A 88 -21.73 15.20 -41.02
CA ASP A 88 -21.17 16.29 -40.21
C ASP A 88 -20.75 15.84 -38.82
N GLY A 89 -21.45 14.86 -38.24
CA GLY A 89 -21.10 14.34 -36.93
C GLY A 89 -19.68 13.78 -36.91
N LYS A 90 -19.34 12.90 -37.86
CA LYS A 90 -17.97 12.37 -38.00
C LYS A 90 -16.98 13.43 -38.46
N ARG A 91 -17.36 14.28 -39.41
CA ARG A 91 -16.48 15.30 -40.00
C ARG A 91 -16.02 16.32 -38.95
N PHE A 92 -16.93 16.78 -38.10
CA PHE A 92 -16.70 17.77 -37.04
C PHE A 92 -16.72 17.13 -35.64
N LYS A 93 -16.16 15.92 -35.52
CA LYS A 93 -15.87 15.28 -34.22
C LYS A 93 -14.92 16.11 -33.37
N GLY A 94 -14.78 15.78 -32.08
CA GLY A 94 -13.85 16.47 -31.20
C GLY A 94 -12.39 16.42 -31.70
N ARG A 95 -11.72 17.57 -31.71
CA ARG A 95 -10.26 17.70 -31.93
C ARG A 95 -9.62 18.74 -31.02
N GLY A 96 -8.33 18.54 -30.74
CA GLY A 96 -7.51 19.40 -29.89
C GLY A 96 -7.51 19.00 -28.40
N PRO A 97 -6.64 19.60 -27.59
CA PRO A 97 -6.51 19.25 -26.17
C PRO A 97 -7.69 19.77 -25.33
N ILE A 98 -8.45 20.75 -25.84
CA ILE A 98 -9.83 21.03 -25.42
C ILE A 98 -10.67 20.74 -26.65
N GLN A 99 -11.54 19.73 -26.57
CA GLN A 99 -12.21 19.18 -27.74
C GLN A 99 -13.12 20.22 -28.42
N LEU A 100 -12.75 20.64 -29.63
CA LEU A 100 -13.56 21.43 -30.53
C LEU A 100 -14.50 20.49 -31.30
N THR A 101 -15.81 20.57 -31.04
CA THR A 101 -16.82 19.68 -31.63
C THR A 101 -17.94 20.46 -32.30
N GLY A 102 -18.37 20.03 -33.49
CA GLY A 102 -19.51 20.60 -34.22
C GLY A 102 -19.16 21.69 -35.23
N ARG A 103 -19.79 21.65 -36.41
CA ARG A 103 -19.55 22.56 -37.54
C ARG A 103 -19.56 24.04 -37.13
N ALA A 104 -20.49 24.46 -36.27
CA ALA A 104 -20.56 25.86 -35.83
C ALA A 104 -19.30 26.28 -35.05
N ASN A 105 -18.72 25.39 -34.25
CA ASN A 105 -17.51 25.67 -33.51
C ASN A 105 -16.28 25.65 -34.43
N TYR A 106 -16.21 24.74 -35.40
CA TYR A 106 -15.15 24.73 -36.42
C TYR A 106 -15.15 26.01 -37.26
N GLN A 107 -16.33 26.47 -37.74
CA GLN A 107 -16.45 27.75 -38.45
C GLN A 107 -15.97 28.90 -37.57
N LYS A 108 -16.51 28.99 -36.34
CA LYS A 108 -16.25 30.11 -35.43
C LYS A 108 -14.78 30.23 -35.05
N PHE A 109 -14.10 29.13 -34.74
CA PHE A 109 -12.69 29.16 -34.39
C PHE A 109 -11.79 29.27 -35.63
N GLY A 110 -12.22 28.74 -36.78
CA GLY A 110 -11.57 28.95 -38.06
C GLY A 110 -11.52 30.43 -38.45
N ASP A 111 -12.65 31.12 -38.39
CA ASP A 111 -12.76 32.56 -38.69
C ASP A 111 -11.88 33.41 -37.78
N LEU A 112 -11.83 33.08 -36.48
CA LEU A 112 -11.02 33.80 -35.50
C LEU A 112 -9.51 33.57 -35.67
N LEU A 113 -9.12 32.41 -36.23
CA LEU A 113 -7.72 32.06 -36.47
C LEU A 113 -7.27 32.35 -37.91
N GLY A 114 -8.19 32.74 -38.80
CA GLY A 114 -7.92 32.93 -40.23
C GLY A 114 -7.61 31.61 -40.96
N VAL A 115 -8.15 30.49 -40.50
CA VAL A 115 -7.91 29.14 -41.05
C VAL A 115 -9.23 28.49 -41.43
N ASP A 116 -9.30 27.88 -42.62
CA ASP A 116 -10.50 27.16 -43.07
C ASP A 116 -10.65 25.80 -42.39
N LEU A 117 -11.09 25.80 -41.14
CA LEU A 117 -11.39 24.60 -40.37
C LEU A 117 -12.69 23.89 -40.80
N VAL A 118 -13.51 24.51 -41.66
CA VAL A 118 -14.72 23.84 -42.20
C VAL A 118 -14.38 23.02 -43.44
N GLY A 119 -13.54 23.56 -44.31
CA GLY A 119 -12.93 22.85 -45.44
C GLY A 119 -11.96 21.77 -44.98
N GLN A 120 -11.10 22.07 -44.01
CA GLN A 120 -10.02 21.20 -43.52
C GLN A 120 -10.07 21.00 -41.98
N PRO A 121 -11.08 20.26 -41.47
CA PRO A 121 -11.29 20.10 -40.01
C PRO A 121 -10.16 19.34 -39.30
N GLU A 122 -9.41 18.48 -39.98
CA GLU A 122 -8.24 17.78 -39.44
C GLU A 122 -7.13 18.71 -38.96
N LEU A 123 -7.07 19.94 -39.50
CA LEU A 123 -6.12 20.96 -39.05
C LEU A 123 -6.30 21.30 -37.57
N ALA A 124 -7.51 21.13 -37.00
CA ALA A 124 -7.75 21.38 -35.57
C ALA A 124 -7.00 20.40 -34.63
N ALA A 125 -6.44 19.30 -35.17
CA ALA A 125 -5.63 18.33 -34.41
C ALA A 125 -4.12 18.51 -34.60
N THR A 126 -3.67 19.40 -35.51
CA THR A 126 -2.23 19.66 -35.66
C THR A 126 -1.70 20.37 -34.42
N PRO A 127 -0.45 20.10 -33.98
CA PRO A 127 0.09 20.67 -32.75
C PRO A 127 -0.10 22.18 -32.66
N GLU A 128 0.26 22.94 -33.70
CA GLU A 128 0.19 24.41 -33.67
C GLU A 128 -1.25 24.91 -33.50
N LEU A 129 -2.19 24.41 -34.31
CA LEU A 129 -3.57 24.90 -34.29
C LEU A 129 -4.38 24.36 -33.11
N ALA A 130 -4.07 23.16 -32.63
CA ALA A 130 -4.74 22.55 -31.49
C ALA A 130 -4.48 23.36 -30.20
N PHE A 131 -3.23 23.72 -29.91
CA PHE A 131 -2.91 24.54 -28.74
C PHE A 131 -3.35 26.00 -28.91
N LYS A 132 -3.27 26.55 -30.13
CA LYS A 132 -3.78 27.89 -30.42
C LYS A 132 -5.29 27.99 -30.22
N THR A 133 -6.04 26.97 -30.64
CA THR A 133 -7.49 26.88 -30.41
C THR A 133 -7.81 26.77 -28.92
N ALA A 134 -7.04 25.98 -28.17
CA ALA A 134 -7.22 25.85 -26.72
C ALA A 134 -6.95 27.17 -25.96
N GLY A 135 -5.89 27.89 -26.34
CA GLY A 135 -5.59 29.21 -25.77
C GLY A 135 -6.62 30.28 -26.15
N LEU A 136 -7.12 30.28 -27.39
CA LEU A 136 -8.21 31.16 -27.81
C LEU A 136 -9.51 30.85 -27.07
N TYR A 137 -9.84 29.58 -26.87
CA TYR A 137 -10.98 29.16 -26.05
C TYR A 137 -10.82 29.67 -24.62
N TRP A 138 -9.64 29.49 -24.03
CA TRP A 138 -9.31 29.92 -22.67
C TRP A 138 -9.51 31.43 -22.48
N LYS A 139 -8.96 32.24 -23.39
CA LYS A 139 -9.11 33.70 -23.39
C LYS A 139 -10.58 34.11 -23.50
N ARG A 140 -11.32 33.54 -24.44
CA ARG A 140 -12.74 33.90 -24.67
C ARG A 140 -13.68 33.52 -23.53
N LYS A 141 -13.31 32.53 -22.72
CA LYS A 141 -14.08 32.12 -21.54
C LYS A 141 -13.69 32.89 -20.26
N GLY A 142 -12.75 33.84 -20.36
CA GLY A 142 -12.29 34.65 -19.23
C GLY A 142 -11.65 33.79 -18.13
N LEU A 143 -10.84 32.81 -18.52
CA LEU A 143 -10.28 31.83 -17.60
C LEU A 143 -8.96 32.31 -16.97
N ASN A 144 -8.29 33.29 -17.56
CA ASN A 144 -7.12 33.94 -16.93
C ASN A 144 -7.54 34.65 -15.64
N GLU A 145 -8.62 35.41 -15.67
CA GLU A 145 -9.14 36.17 -14.53
C GLU A 145 -9.58 35.24 -13.40
N LEU A 146 -10.15 34.08 -13.74
CA LEU A 146 -10.50 33.06 -12.76
C LEU A 146 -9.27 32.37 -12.17
N ALA A 147 -8.23 32.15 -12.97
CA ALA A 147 -6.99 31.55 -12.50
C ALA A 147 -6.25 32.50 -11.56
N ASP A 148 -6.23 33.81 -11.87
CA ASP A 148 -5.66 34.83 -11.00
C ASP A 148 -6.39 34.94 -9.66
N ALA A 149 -7.71 34.69 -9.65
CA ALA A 149 -8.52 34.63 -8.45
C ALA A 149 -8.46 33.26 -7.71
N ASP A 150 -7.56 32.35 -8.13
CA ASP A 150 -7.45 30.96 -7.64
C ASP A 150 -8.78 30.17 -7.67
N ASN A 151 -9.71 30.54 -8.56
CA ASN A 151 -11.04 29.94 -8.68
C ASN A 151 -11.05 28.76 -9.68
N PHE A 152 -10.25 27.74 -9.37
CA PHE A 152 -10.06 26.57 -10.25
C PHE A 152 -11.34 25.73 -10.44
N THR A 153 -12.22 25.72 -9.44
CA THR A 153 -13.52 25.04 -9.49
C THR A 153 -14.43 25.64 -10.57
N GLU A 154 -14.47 26.96 -10.69
CA GLU A 154 -15.26 27.64 -11.72
C GLU A 154 -14.64 27.48 -13.11
N ILE A 155 -13.31 27.44 -13.23
CA ILE A 155 -12.61 27.10 -14.49
C ILE A 155 -13.08 25.73 -14.99
N THR A 156 -13.07 24.72 -14.11
CA THR A 156 -13.53 23.35 -14.42
C THR A 156 -15.00 23.36 -14.87
N ARG A 157 -15.86 24.10 -14.17
CA ARG A 157 -17.28 24.23 -14.53
C ARG A 157 -17.48 24.86 -15.90
N ARG A 158 -16.71 25.89 -16.26
CA ARG A 158 -16.85 26.58 -17.56
C ARG A 158 -16.35 25.76 -18.74
N ILE A 159 -15.35 24.91 -18.53
CA ILE A 159 -14.80 24.02 -19.57
C ILE A 159 -15.70 22.80 -19.76
N ASN A 160 -16.09 22.13 -18.68
CA ASN A 160 -16.78 20.83 -18.74
C ASN A 160 -18.32 20.94 -18.62
N GLY A 161 -18.87 22.09 -18.23
CA GLY A 161 -20.30 22.26 -17.94
C GLY A 161 -20.74 21.67 -16.58
N GLY A 162 -19.79 21.20 -15.76
CA GLY A 162 -20.00 20.51 -14.48
C GLY A 162 -18.69 20.27 -13.73
N GLN A 163 -18.64 19.27 -12.84
CA GLN A 163 -17.44 18.94 -12.04
C GLN A 163 -16.89 17.54 -12.36
N ASN A 164 -17.12 17.03 -13.58
CA ASN A 164 -16.59 15.71 -13.96
C ASN A 164 -15.06 15.75 -13.98
N GLY A 165 -14.44 14.77 -13.34
CA GLY A 165 -12.99 14.68 -13.23
C GLY A 165 -12.35 15.72 -12.30
N ALA A 166 -13.11 16.45 -11.47
CA ALA A 166 -12.57 17.53 -10.64
C ALA A 166 -11.40 17.10 -9.74
N ALA A 167 -11.46 15.92 -9.12
CA ALA A 167 -10.38 15.41 -8.27
C ALA A 167 -9.07 15.20 -9.06
N GLU A 168 -9.16 14.73 -10.31
CA GLU A 168 -8.00 14.54 -11.18
C GLU A 168 -7.45 15.86 -11.70
N ARG A 169 -8.33 16.78 -12.13
CA ARG A 169 -7.95 18.15 -12.53
C ARG A 169 -7.25 18.89 -11.39
N VAL A 170 -7.73 18.76 -10.15
CA VAL A 170 -7.08 19.33 -8.96
C VAL A 170 -5.70 18.70 -8.73
N ARG A 171 -5.56 17.38 -8.91
CA ARG A 171 -4.23 16.73 -8.82
C ARG A 171 -3.25 17.28 -9.86
N PHE A 172 -3.68 17.45 -11.12
CA PHE A 172 -2.83 18.08 -12.13
C PHE A 172 -2.54 19.55 -11.80
N TYR A 173 -3.50 20.29 -11.26
CA TYR A 173 -3.32 21.69 -10.88
C TYR A 173 -2.29 21.87 -9.77
N GLU A 174 -2.40 21.12 -8.68
CA GLU A 174 -1.45 21.15 -7.57
C GLU A 174 -0.04 20.70 -8.03
N ARG A 175 0.02 19.65 -8.84
CA ARG A 175 1.28 19.16 -9.43
C ARG A 175 1.91 20.21 -10.34
N ALA A 176 1.13 20.88 -11.19
CA ALA A 176 1.61 21.95 -12.05
C ALA A 176 2.09 23.17 -11.24
N LYS A 177 1.37 23.58 -10.18
CA LYS A 177 1.84 24.66 -9.29
C LYS A 177 3.18 24.33 -8.66
N LEU A 178 3.36 23.10 -8.18
CA LEU A 178 4.60 22.65 -7.56
C LEU A 178 5.76 22.61 -8.57
N VAL A 179 5.53 22.04 -9.76
CA VAL A 179 6.57 21.88 -10.80
C VAL A 179 6.99 23.22 -11.40
N LEU A 180 6.05 24.15 -11.57
CA LEU A 180 6.29 25.41 -12.24
C LEU A 180 6.76 26.53 -11.30
N ALA A 181 6.47 26.45 -10.00
CA ALA A 181 6.84 27.49 -9.02
C ALA A 181 8.30 27.94 -9.08
N PRO A 182 9.32 27.05 -9.18
CA PRO A 182 10.72 27.47 -9.26
C PRO A 182 11.03 28.35 -10.47
N SER A 183 10.43 28.06 -11.64
CA SER A 183 10.65 28.83 -12.87
C SER A 183 10.04 30.23 -12.83
N PHE A 184 8.99 30.43 -12.01
CA PHE A 184 8.37 31.74 -11.81
C PHE A 184 8.99 32.54 -10.65
N GLN A 185 9.71 31.90 -9.73
CA GLN A 185 10.46 32.57 -8.65
C GLN A 185 11.79 33.16 -9.13
N ILE A 186 12.46 32.52 -10.10
CA ILE A 186 13.76 33.00 -10.63
C ILE A 186 13.58 34.29 -11.48
N ALA A 187 12.42 34.48 -12.12
CA ALA A 187 12.16 35.65 -12.97
C ALA A 187 12.00 36.99 -12.19
N GLY A 188 11.80 36.93 -10.87
CA GLY A 188 11.66 38.12 -10.00
C GLY A 188 12.98 38.68 -9.45
N ALA A 189 14.10 37.95 -9.59
CA ALA A 189 15.41 38.35 -9.09
C ALA A 189 16.31 38.82 -10.24
N GLY A 190 16.01 40.01 -10.77
CA GLY A 190 16.82 40.65 -11.80
C GLY A 190 18.08 41.33 -11.24
N GLN A 191 19.23 40.98 -11.87
CA GLN A 191 20.47 41.75 -12.01
C GLN A 191 21.52 41.73 -10.88
N ALA A 192 22.52 40.87 -11.03
CA ALA A 192 23.90 41.18 -10.65
C ALA A 192 24.86 40.77 -11.78
N LYS A 193 25.66 41.73 -12.25
CA LYS A 193 26.55 41.63 -13.41
C LYS A 193 27.67 40.61 -13.19
N ALA A 194 27.84 39.69 -14.15
CA ALA A 194 29.01 38.83 -14.24
C ALA A 194 30.25 39.66 -14.57
N LYS A 195 31.30 39.54 -13.74
CA LYS A 195 32.68 39.91 -14.10
C LYS A 195 33.43 38.64 -14.47
N THR A 196 34.08 38.71 -15.63
CA THR A 196 34.95 37.71 -16.24
C THR A 196 36.11 37.32 -15.32
N ALA A 197 36.30 36.01 -15.11
CA ALA A 197 37.53 35.44 -14.53
C ALA A 197 38.30 34.69 -15.61
N LYS A 198 39.61 34.97 -15.67
CA LYS A 198 40.58 34.47 -16.63
C LYS A 198 40.92 33.00 -16.38
N THR A 199 41.19 32.31 -17.48
CA THR A 199 41.81 30.98 -17.57
C THR A 199 43.19 30.95 -16.90
N PHE A 200 43.43 29.91 -16.09
CA PHE A 200 44.75 29.36 -15.83
C PHE A 200 44.66 27.85 -16.00
N ALA A 201 45.46 27.32 -16.92
CA ALA A 201 45.69 25.89 -17.11
C ALA A 201 47.08 25.57 -16.59
N GLU A 202 47.22 24.51 -15.79
CA GLU A 202 48.45 23.73 -15.58
C GLU A 202 48.13 22.38 -14.91
N PRO A 203 49.00 21.35 -14.98
CA PRO A 203 48.62 20.04 -15.52
C PRO A 203 48.49 18.93 -14.48
N ALA A 204 47.82 17.87 -14.93
CA ALA A 204 47.67 16.58 -14.28
C ALA A 204 49.03 15.88 -14.07
N ASP A 205 49.56 15.90 -12.84
CA ASP A 205 50.62 14.95 -12.43
C ASP A 205 50.73 14.74 -10.91
N ALA A 206 49.72 15.14 -10.14
CA ALA A 206 49.76 15.04 -8.66
C ALA A 206 48.91 13.91 -8.06
N LEU A 207 48.24 13.06 -8.85
CA LEU A 207 47.22 12.13 -8.37
C LEU A 207 47.70 10.69 -8.03
N MET A 208 49.00 10.38 -8.12
CA MET A 208 49.52 9.01 -7.96
C MET A 208 50.59 8.87 -6.87
N ARG A 209 50.32 9.31 -5.64
CA ARG A 209 51.14 8.93 -4.47
C ARG A 209 50.26 8.51 -3.30
N GLY A 210 50.05 7.20 -3.20
CA GLY A 210 49.34 6.58 -2.08
C GLY A 210 49.05 5.07 -2.21
N ALA A 211 49.51 4.39 -3.27
CA ALA A 211 49.18 2.99 -3.54
C ALA A 211 50.38 2.03 -3.42
N GLU A 212 51.35 2.31 -2.55
CA GLU A 212 52.50 1.42 -2.32
C GLU A 212 52.72 1.12 -0.83
N SER A 213 51.89 0.25 -0.25
CA SER A 213 52.31 -0.64 0.85
C SER A 213 51.23 -1.66 1.24
N ILE A 214 50.93 -2.64 0.40
CA ILE A 214 50.26 -3.88 0.84
C ILE A 214 50.96 -5.07 0.18
N ARG A 215 51.57 -5.95 0.98
CA ARG A 215 52.22 -7.18 0.52
C ARG A 215 51.18 -8.11 -0.10
N LEU A 216 51.49 -8.64 -1.29
CA LEU A 216 50.61 -9.43 -2.16
C LEU A 216 50.76 -10.94 -1.90
N GLU A 217 49.65 -11.61 -1.59
CA GLU A 217 49.47 -13.06 -1.81
C GLU A 217 49.09 -13.30 -3.30
N PRO A 218 49.34 -14.50 -3.87
CA PRO A 218 49.21 -14.73 -5.32
C PRO A 218 47.78 -14.58 -5.85
N ALA A 219 47.68 -14.11 -7.09
CA ALA A 219 46.43 -13.75 -7.76
C ALA A 219 45.47 -14.95 -7.91
N PRO A 220 44.18 -14.80 -7.52
CA PRO A 220 43.15 -15.80 -7.79
C PRO A 220 42.78 -15.87 -9.29
N PRO A 221 42.13 -16.96 -9.74
CA PRO A 221 41.81 -17.18 -11.16
C PRO A 221 40.89 -16.10 -11.76
N ALA A 222 40.94 -15.97 -13.08
CA ALA A 222 40.21 -14.96 -13.86
C ALA A 222 38.70 -14.96 -13.61
N PHE A 223 38.09 -13.77 -13.60
CA PHE A 223 36.65 -13.56 -13.47
C PHE A 223 35.88 -14.25 -14.60
N VAL A 224 34.80 -14.96 -14.24
CA VAL A 224 33.83 -15.51 -15.19
C VAL A 224 32.53 -14.72 -15.01
N PRO A 225 32.01 -14.06 -16.07
CA PRO A 225 30.78 -13.28 -15.97
C PRO A 225 29.61 -14.16 -15.54
N PRO A 226 28.76 -13.69 -14.62
CA PRO A 226 27.57 -14.44 -14.23
C PRO A 226 26.59 -14.50 -15.43
N PRO A 227 25.81 -15.59 -15.56
CA PRO A 227 24.87 -15.74 -16.69
C PRO A 227 23.81 -14.63 -16.69
N SER A 228 23.35 -14.18 -17.87
CA SER A 228 22.37 -13.08 -18.01
C SER A 228 21.07 -13.28 -17.22
N GLU A 229 20.65 -14.54 -17.00
CA GLU A 229 19.50 -14.91 -16.17
C GLU A 229 19.67 -14.60 -14.66
N SER A 230 20.88 -14.25 -14.21
CA SER A 230 21.18 -13.91 -12.81
C SER A 230 21.07 -12.41 -12.49
N LEU A 231 20.77 -11.57 -13.49
CA LEU A 231 20.63 -10.11 -13.36
C LEU A 231 19.13 -9.72 -13.36
N THR A 232 18.50 -9.69 -12.18
CA THR A 232 17.03 -9.73 -12.06
C THR A 232 16.40 -8.49 -11.41
N VAL A 233 17.13 -7.38 -11.23
CA VAL A 233 16.57 -6.16 -10.58
C VAL A 233 15.63 -5.43 -11.54
N ARG A 234 14.45 -5.06 -11.04
CA ARG A 234 13.53 -4.15 -11.75
C ARG A 234 13.61 -2.73 -11.18
N PRO A 235 13.50 -1.69 -12.03
CA PRO A 235 13.37 -0.32 -11.56
C PRO A 235 12.16 -0.13 -10.64
N ASP A 236 12.31 0.66 -9.58
CA ASP A 236 11.20 0.98 -8.67
C ASP A 236 10.13 1.82 -9.40
N THR A 237 8.88 1.35 -9.42
CA THR A 237 7.72 2.16 -9.88
C THR A 237 7.64 3.43 -9.06
N LEU A 238 7.30 4.59 -9.63
CA LEU A 238 7.19 5.84 -8.86
C LEU A 238 6.08 5.73 -7.78
N ASP A 239 6.47 5.70 -6.51
CA ASP A 239 5.56 5.74 -5.35
C ASP A 239 5.68 7.11 -4.69
N PHE A 240 4.59 7.86 -4.65
CA PHE A 240 4.51 9.22 -4.10
C PHE A 240 4.74 9.28 -2.58
N ARG A 241 4.85 8.13 -1.91
CA ARG A 241 5.16 8.01 -0.48
C ARG A 241 6.65 7.89 -0.22
N ASP A 242 7.47 7.68 -1.25
CA ASP A 242 8.92 7.75 -1.11
C ASP A 242 9.31 9.15 -0.65
N LEU A 243 9.97 9.23 0.51
CA LEU A 243 10.52 10.50 0.98
C LEU A 243 11.76 10.81 0.13
N MET A 244 11.69 11.90 -0.64
CA MET A 244 12.83 12.35 -1.43
C MET A 244 13.91 12.94 -0.50
N TYR A 245 15.15 12.56 -0.76
CA TYR A 245 16.31 13.14 -0.11
C TYR A 245 16.39 14.63 -0.46
N THR A 246 16.58 15.46 0.55
CA THR A 246 16.82 16.88 0.39
C THR A 246 18.22 17.16 0.95
N PRO A 247 19.17 17.63 0.12
CA PRO A 247 20.52 17.96 0.57
C PRO A 247 20.50 18.96 1.74
N THR A 248 21.39 18.75 2.69
CA THR A 248 21.74 19.76 3.69
C THR A 248 22.74 20.74 3.10
N LEU A 249 22.89 21.91 3.73
CA LEU A 249 23.82 22.96 3.29
C LEU A 249 25.27 22.67 3.71
N ILE A 250 25.68 21.40 3.76
CA ILE A 250 27.08 21.05 3.99
C ILE A 250 27.92 21.37 2.75
N GLU A 251 29.20 21.61 2.96
CA GLU A 251 30.16 21.69 1.87
C GLU A 251 30.27 20.31 1.18
N VAL A 252 30.11 20.29 -0.14
CA VAL A 252 30.26 19.10 -0.97
C VAL A 252 31.66 19.14 -1.58
N PRO A 253 32.56 18.19 -1.25
CA PRO A 253 33.89 18.13 -1.85
C PRO A 253 33.84 18.03 -3.38
N SER A 254 34.87 18.52 -4.07
CA SER A 254 34.95 18.38 -5.54
C SER A 254 35.14 16.92 -5.98
N HIS A 255 35.66 16.07 -5.09
CA HIS A 255 35.82 14.63 -5.25
C HIS A 255 35.86 13.98 -3.87
N ILE A 256 35.46 12.71 -3.81
CA ILE A 256 35.66 11.84 -2.65
C ILE A 256 36.43 10.62 -3.17
N PRO A 257 37.73 10.47 -2.84
CA PRO A 257 38.56 9.42 -3.39
C PRO A 257 38.15 8.05 -2.85
N LEU A 258 38.24 7.02 -3.70
CA LEU A 258 37.94 5.64 -3.33
C LEU A 258 38.75 5.17 -2.10
N GLY A 259 39.96 5.71 -1.91
CA GLY A 259 40.82 5.40 -0.76
C GLY A 259 40.14 5.60 0.60
N GLU A 260 39.35 6.68 0.78
CA GLU A 260 38.63 6.94 2.04
C GLU A 260 37.64 5.82 2.37
N TYR A 261 36.98 5.26 1.36
CA TYR A 261 36.08 4.13 1.55
C TYR A 261 36.85 2.85 1.90
N LEU A 262 38.00 2.60 1.26
CA LEU A 262 38.81 1.41 1.46
C LEU A 262 39.39 1.31 2.88
N GLU A 263 39.61 2.43 3.57
CA GLU A 263 40.05 2.45 4.98
C GLU A 263 39.07 1.74 5.91
N HIS A 264 37.78 1.72 5.54
CA HIS A 264 36.77 1.01 6.30
C HIS A 264 36.81 -0.52 6.09
N GLN A 265 37.56 -1.06 5.12
CA GLN A 265 37.71 -2.52 4.94
C GLN A 265 36.37 -3.28 4.79
N VAL A 266 35.40 -2.67 4.09
CA VAL A 266 34.11 -3.30 3.83
C VAL A 266 34.31 -4.55 2.95
N PRO A 267 33.71 -5.70 3.29
CA PRO A 267 33.93 -6.94 2.54
C PRO A 267 33.40 -6.88 1.12
N ILE A 268 34.15 -7.42 0.15
CA ILE A 268 33.68 -7.67 -1.22
C ILE A 268 32.85 -8.95 -1.22
N LEU A 269 31.55 -8.80 -1.45
CA LEU A 269 30.61 -9.92 -1.43
C LEU A 269 30.54 -10.61 -2.80
N ASN A 270 30.04 -11.85 -2.82
CA ASN A 270 29.82 -12.60 -4.05
C ASN A 270 28.43 -13.26 -4.04
N GLN A 271 27.54 -12.79 -4.90
CA GLN A 271 26.17 -13.33 -5.04
C GLN A 271 26.11 -14.66 -5.80
N GLY A 272 27.17 -15.05 -6.51
CA GLY A 272 27.14 -16.23 -7.37
C GLY A 272 26.10 -16.10 -8.49
N SER A 273 25.32 -17.15 -8.74
CA SER A 273 24.37 -17.22 -9.86
C SER A 273 22.91 -16.88 -9.48
N GLU A 274 22.62 -16.51 -8.23
CA GLU A 274 21.27 -16.11 -7.81
C GLU A 274 21.05 -14.61 -8.08
N GLY A 275 19.81 -14.25 -8.45
CA GLY A 275 19.34 -12.88 -8.62
C GLY A 275 19.22 -12.06 -7.33
N ALA A 276 20.18 -12.23 -6.40
CA ALA A 276 20.14 -11.70 -5.04
C ALA A 276 20.80 -10.32 -4.90
N CYS A 277 21.17 -9.66 -6.00
CA CYS A 277 21.95 -8.42 -5.99
C CYS A 277 21.32 -7.28 -5.17
N THR A 278 19.99 -7.18 -5.07
CA THR A 278 19.37 -6.18 -4.18
C THR A 278 19.81 -6.35 -2.72
N GLY A 279 19.81 -7.59 -2.21
CA GLY A 279 20.23 -7.90 -0.85
C GLY A 279 21.74 -7.73 -0.66
N PHE A 280 22.53 -8.10 -1.66
CA PHE A 280 23.98 -7.94 -1.63
C PHE A 280 24.44 -6.48 -1.70
N GLY A 281 23.91 -5.69 -2.63
CA GLY A 281 24.20 -4.27 -2.75
C GLY A 281 23.85 -3.51 -1.46
N LEU A 282 22.70 -3.82 -0.85
CA LEU A 282 22.30 -3.19 0.40
C LEU A 282 23.09 -3.71 1.62
N ALA A 283 23.52 -4.98 1.62
CA ALA A 283 24.42 -5.51 2.66
C ALA A 283 25.78 -4.78 2.67
N THR A 284 26.33 -4.45 1.49
CA THR A 284 27.53 -3.62 1.36
C THR A 284 27.33 -2.26 2.04
N VAL A 285 26.23 -1.58 1.72
CA VAL A 285 25.86 -0.30 2.34
C VAL A 285 25.72 -0.41 3.86
N ALA A 286 25.06 -1.47 4.35
CA ALA A 286 24.87 -1.71 5.77
C ALA A 286 26.19 -1.96 6.51
N ASN A 287 27.08 -2.81 5.97
CA ASN A 287 28.40 -3.08 6.52
C ASN A 287 29.23 -1.78 6.63
N TYR A 288 29.27 -0.98 5.57
CA TYR A 288 29.96 0.32 5.60
C TYR A 288 29.43 1.24 6.71
N LEU A 289 28.11 1.44 6.76
CA LEU A 289 27.50 2.35 7.73
C LEU A 289 27.70 1.88 9.18
N LEU A 290 27.65 0.57 9.43
CA LEU A 290 27.84 -0.04 10.74
C LEU A 290 29.29 0.11 11.21
N GLN A 291 30.25 -0.08 10.31
CA GLN A 291 31.67 0.03 10.59
C GLN A 291 32.13 1.48 10.77
N ARG A 292 31.51 2.43 10.07
CA ARG A 292 31.79 3.87 10.20
C ARG A 292 31.21 4.52 11.47
N ARG A 293 30.43 3.80 12.28
CA ARG A 293 29.85 4.35 13.51
C ARG A 293 30.93 4.91 14.44
N ARG A 294 30.82 6.20 14.78
CA ARG A 294 31.81 6.91 15.61
C ARG A 294 31.93 6.41 17.06
N VAL A 295 30.82 6.00 17.67
CA VAL A 295 30.77 5.68 19.11
C VAL A 295 31.05 4.20 19.36
N VAL A 296 30.43 3.31 18.57
CA VAL A 296 30.66 1.86 18.60
C VAL A 296 30.54 1.33 17.17
N PRO A 297 31.66 1.11 16.47
CA PRO A 297 31.70 0.35 15.22
C PRO A 297 31.14 -1.06 15.43
N ASP A 298 30.33 -1.52 14.48
CA ASP A 298 29.92 -2.92 14.40
C ASP A 298 30.52 -3.53 13.12
N SER A 299 31.53 -4.37 13.29
CA SER A 299 32.24 -5.04 12.20
C SER A 299 31.69 -6.44 11.92
N VAL A 300 30.58 -6.85 12.56
CA VAL A 300 29.95 -8.15 12.30
C VAL A 300 29.32 -8.12 10.92
N PRO A 301 29.72 -8.99 9.97
CA PRO A 301 29.13 -9.02 8.64
C PRO A 301 27.63 -9.26 8.72
N VAL A 302 26.85 -8.45 8.01
CA VAL A 302 25.40 -8.61 7.92
C VAL A 302 24.99 -9.62 6.85
N SER A 303 23.80 -10.20 7.00
CA SER A 303 23.26 -11.18 6.07
C SER A 303 22.66 -10.56 4.80
N PRO A 304 23.28 -10.73 3.61
CA PRO A 304 22.64 -10.35 2.34
C PRO A 304 21.46 -11.25 2.02
N ARG A 305 21.45 -12.49 2.54
CA ARG A 305 20.32 -13.43 2.39
C ARG A 305 19.05 -12.88 3.04
N MET A 306 19.14 -12.38 4.27
CA MET A 306 18.01 -11.76 4.95
C MET A 306 17.46 -10.58 4.17
N LEU A 307 18.32 -9.68 3.69
CA LEU A 307 17.89 -8.52 2.90
C LEU A 307 17.21 -8.92 1.60
N TYR A 308 17.74 -9.93 0.90
CA TYR A 308 17.14 -10.41 -0.33
C TYR A 308 15.75 -11.04 -0.11
N ASP A 309 15.59 -11.87 0.92
CA ASP A 309 14.29 -12.45 1.26
C ASP A 309 13.28 -11.37 1.69
N LEU A 310 13.74 -10.35 2.44
CA LEU A 310 12.92 -9.19 2.80
C LEU A 310 12.57 -8.33 1.59
N ALA A 311 13.50 -8.16 0.64
CA ALA A 311 13.24 -7.42 -0.60
C ALA A 311 12.09 -8.04 -1.37
N ARG A 312 12.08 -9.37 -1.48
CA ARG A 312 10.97 -10.14 -2.07
C ARG A 312 9.69 -10.06 -1.26
N ARG A 313 9.75 -10.06 0.08
CA ARG A 313 8.57 -9.96 0.96
C ARG A 313 7.83 -8.63 0.80
N TYR A 314 8.59 -7.55 0.59
CA TYR A 314 8.08 -6.19 0.50
C TYR A 314 7.97 -5.66 -0.91
N ASP A 315 8.17 -6.54 -1.88
CA ASP A 315 8.15 -6.16 -3.26
C ASP A 315 6.74 -5.75 -3.72
N GLU A 316 6.68 -4.82 -4.66
CA GLU A 316 5.43 -4.19 -5.09
C GLU A 316 4.75 -4.91 -6.26
N TRP A 317 5.25 -6.10 -6.61
CA TRP A 317 4.77 -6.93 -7.72
C TRP A 317 4.05 -8.19 -7.20
N PRO A 318 2.83 -8.09 -6.67
CA PRO A 318 2.06 -9.27 -6.31
C PRO A 318 1.69 -10.08 -7.57
N GLY A 319 2.08 -11.36 -7.61
CA GLY A 319 1.56 -12.33 -8.60
C GLY A 319 2.50 -12.74 -9.73
N GLU A 320 3.74 -12.25 -9.79
CA GLU A 320 4.74 -12.73 -10.77
C GLU A 320 5.69 -13.75 -10.11
N ASN A 321 5.71 -14.99 -10.62
CA ASN A 321 6.75 -15.97 -10.28
C ASN A 321 8.06 -15.54 -10.95
N TYR A 322 8.79 -14.61 -10.34
CA TYR A 322 10.07 -14.13 -10.84
C TYR A 322 11.18 -14.21 -9.77
N SER A 323 12.42 -14.36 -10.22
CA SER A 323 13.62 -14.58 -9.41
C SER A 323 14.33 -13.28 -8.99
N GLY A 324 13.69 -12.12 -9.11
CA GLY A 324 14.24 -10.81 -8.77
C GLY A 324 13.55 -10.13 -7.60
N SER A 325 13.99 -8.91 -7.29
CA SER A 325 13.38 -8.04 -6.27
C SER A 325 13.72 -6.56 -6.54
N SER A 326 13.09 -5.65 -5.78
CA SER A 326 13.27 -4.20 -5.90
C SER A 326 14.17 -3.60 -4.81
N ALA A 327 14.84 -2.49 -5.13
CA ALA A 327 15.65 -1.73 -4.16
C ALA A 327 14.77 -1.15 -3.05
N ARG A 328 13.60 -0.62 -3.39
CA ARG A 328 12.61 -0.18 -2.40
C ARG A 328 12.19 -1.31 -1.47
N GLY A 329 11.93 -2.51 -1.99
CA GLY A 329 11.60 -3.68 -1.18
C GLY A 329 12.67 -3.97 -0.14
N ALA A 330 13.95 -3.95 -0.54
CA ALA A 330 15.09 -4.17 0.34
C ALA A 330 15.18 -3.10 1.45
N MET A 331 15.04 -1.82 1.08
CA MET A 331 15.04 -0.69 2.03
C MET A 331 13.88 -0.76 3.03
N LYS A 332 12.66 -1.06 2.56
CA LYS A 332 11.47 -1.29 3.40
C LYS A 332 11.70 -2.46 4.35
N GLY A 333 12.28 -3.55 3.86
CA GLY A 333 12.67 -4.72 4.63
C GLY A 333 13.59 -4.37 5.79
N TRP A 334 14.71 -3.72 5.51
CA TRP A 334 15.67 -3.33 6.54
C TRP A 334 15.06 -2.35 7.56
N HIS A 335 14.28 -1.37 7.11
CA HIS A 335 13.60 -0.42 8.00
C HIS A 335 12.61 -1.10 8.94
N LYS A 336 11.88 -2.11 8.46
CA LYS A 336 10.84 -2.78 9.24
C LYS A 336 11.35 -3.89 10.16
N HIS A 337 12.49 -4.51 9.86
CA HIS A 337 12.98 -5.69 10.59
C HIS A 337 14.37 -5.56 11.20
N GLY A 338 15.14 -4.54 10.80
CA GLY A 338 16.58 -4.56 11.00
C GLY A 338 17.26 -5.64 10.15
N ILE A 339 18.51 -5.98 10.46
CA ILE A 339 19.30 -6.96 9.70
C ILE A 339 20.19 -7.80 10.62
N CYS A 340 20.06 -9.11 10.53
CA CYS A 340 20.85 -10.04 11.34
C CYS A 340 22.24 -10.26 10.74
N SER A 341 23.12 -10.80 11.57
CA SER A 341 24.46 -11.25 11.15
C SER A 341 24.40 -12.38 10.12
N GLU A 342 25.42 -12.41 9.26
CA GLU A 342 25.61 -13.47 8.25
C GLU A 342 25.72 -14.86 8.90
N GLU A 343 26.25 -14.96 10.12
CA GLU A 343 26.32 -16.21 10.88
C GLU A 343 24.93 -16.82 11.15
N LEU A 344 23.93 -15.99 11.48
CA LEU A 344 22.58 -16.45 11.81
C LEU A 344 21.74 -16.78 10.57
N TYR A 345 22.03 -16.12 9.45
CA TYR A 345 21.33 -16.36 8.20
C TYR A 345 22.30 -16.34 7.01
N PRO A 346 23.13 -17.39 6.86
CA PRO A 346 24.19 -17.40 5.86
C PRO A 346 23.62 -17.49 4.45
N TYR A 347 24.28 -16.84 3.51
CA TYR A 347 24.00 -17.01 2.09
C TYR A 347 24.61 -18.33 1.57
N GLN A 348 23.75 -19.18 1.04
CA GLN A 348 24.14 -20.42 0.38
C GLN A 348 23.43 -20.50 -0.98
N PRO A 349 24.14 -20.35 -2.11
CA PRO A 349 23.53 -20.37 -3.44
C PRO A 349 22.63 -21.59 -3.64
N GLY A 350 21.39 -21.37 -4.07
CA GLY A 350 20.41 -22.44 -4.34
C GLY A 350 19.86 -23.16 -3.10
N LYS A 351 20.29 -22.80 -1.89
CA LYS A 351 19.75 -23.33 -0.63
C LYS A 351 18.96 -22.25 0.09
N VAL A 352 17.64 -22.40 0.08
CA VAL A 352 16.74 -21.56 0.87
C VAL A 352 16.63 -22.15 2.27
N ASP A 353 17.06 -21.40 3.29
CA ASP A 353 16.77 -21.78 4.67
C ASP A 353 15.27 -21.56 4.95
N ARG A 354 14.52 -22.65 4.89
CA ARG A 354 13.08 -22.70 5.12
C ARG A 354 12.65 -22.13 6.48
N ARG A 355 13.57 -22.01 7.44
CA ARG A 355 13.28 -21.41 8.75
C ARG A 355 13.00 -19.90 8.65
N GLY A 356 13.34 -19.20 7.58
CA GLY A 356 12.96 -17.79 7.37
C GLY A 356 13.30 -16.86 8.54
N MET A 357 12.38 -15.96 8.93
CA MET A 357 12.58 -15.06 10.08
C MET A 357 12.26 -15.76 11.41
N THR A 358 13.29 -16.23 12.11
CA THR A 358 13.19 -16.83 13.46
C THR A 358 13.30 -15.75 14.55
N GLU A 359 12.85 -16.04 15.79
CA GLU A 359 12.98 -15.09 16.92
C GLU A 359 14.43 -14.63 17.11
N GLN A 360 15.39 -15.56 16.99
CA GLN A 360 16.82 -15.26 17.11
C GLN A 360 17.30 -14.30 16.00
N ARG A 361 16.90 -14.52 14.75
CA ARG A 361 17.25 -13.64 13.61
C ARG A 361 16.64 -12.26 13.77
N VAL A 362 15.37 -12.19 14.15
CA VAL A 362 14.67 -10.92 14.36
C VAL A 362 15.29 -10.15 15.54
N ALA A 363 15.60 -10.83 16.65
CA ALA A 363 16.23 -10.21 17.82
C ALA A 363 17.64 -9.69 17.52
N ASP A 364 18.46 -10.42 16.76
CA ASP A 364 19.76 -9.92 16.31
C ASP A 364 19.61 -8.77 15.30
N GLY A 365 18.60 -8.84 14.43
CA GLY A 365 18.25 -7.79 13.47
C GLY A 365 17.97 -6.45 14.12
N MET A 366 17.28 -6.45 15.25
CA MET A 366 16.98 -5.24 16.05
C MET A 366 18.22 -4.51 16.56
N ARG A 367 19.39 -5.15 16.58
CA ARG A 367 20.65 -4.50 16.96
C ARG A 367 21.21 -3.61 15.85
N ARG A 368 20.72 -3.79 14.61
CA ARG A 368 21.17 -3.09 13.40
C ARG A 368 19.99 -2.46 12.65
N PRO A 369 19.21 -1.57 13.31
CA PRO A 369 18.03 -0.99 12.68
C PRO A 369 18.41 0.07 11.65
N LEU A 370 17.62 0.15 10.57
CA LEU A 370 17.62 1.30 9.67
C LEU A 370 16.65 2.34 10.24
N GLY A 371 17.16 3.53 10.57
CA GLY A 371 16.39 4.58 11.25
C GLY A 371 15.62 5.47 10.29
N ALA A 372 16.22 5.79 9.14
CA ALA A 372 15.58 6.55 8.07
C ALA A 372 16.17 6.18 6.72
N TYR A 373 15.37 6.33 5.68
CA TYR A 373 15.83 6.18 4.30
C TYR A 373 15.08 7.11 3.37
N PHE A 374 15.78 7.56 2.33
CA PHE A 374 15.28 8.55 1.39
C PHE A 374 15.68 8.18 -0.03
N ARG A 375 14.78 8.40 -0.99
CA ARG A 375 15.10 8.22 -2.41
C ARG A 375 15.83 9.46 -2.91
N VAL A 376 16.94 9.27 -3.60
CA VAL A 376 17.63 10.35 -4.31
C VAL A 376 17.17 10.30 -5.76
N ASN A 377 16.97 11.46 -6.37
CA ASN A 377 16.73 11.50 -7.82
C ASN A 377 18.01 11.03 -8.53
N HIS A 378 17.97 9.84 -9.13
CA HIS A 378 19.13 9.23 -9.80
C HIS A 378 19.67 10.07 -10.97
N LYS A 379 18.88 11.03 -11.50
CA LYS A 379 19.32 11.97 -12.55
C LYS A 379 19.88 13.28 -12.02
N ASP A 380 19.80 13.50 -10.71
CA ASP A 380 20.34 14.69 -10.07
C ASP A 380 21.71 14.36 -9.48
N LEU A 381 22.75 14.49 -10.31
CA LEU A 381 24.14 14.22 -9.92
C LEU A 381 24.54 15.05 -8.70
N VAL A 382 24.11 16.31 -8.63
CA VAL A 382 24.43 17.21 -7.51
C VAL A 382 23.82 16.70 -6.20
N ALA A 383 22.55 16.27 -6.23
CA ALA A 383 21.93 15.66 -5.07
C ALA A 383 22.61 14.35 -4.67
N MET A 384 23.09 13.55 -5.63
CA MET A 384 23.86 12.33 -5.35
C MET A 384 25.22 12.62 -4.72
N HIS A 385 25.97 13.63 -5.22
CA HIS A 385 27.23 14.06 -4.62
C HIS A 385 27.03 14.54 -3.19
N ALA A 386 26.01 15.36 -2.95
CA ALA A 386 25.65 15.80 -1.60
C ALA A 386 25.27 14.63 -0.69
N ALA A 387 24.49 13.68 -1.20
CA ALA A 387 24.12 12.48 -0.46
C ALA A 387 25.34 11.64 -0.06
N ILE A 388 26.29 11.41 -0.97
CA ILE A 388 27.54 10.70 -0.65
C ILE A 388 28.35 11.50 0.37
N ALA A 389 28.46 12.82 0.25
CA ALA A 389 29.17 13.64 1.22
C ALA A 389 28.55 13.54 2.64
N GLU A 390 27.23 13.46 2.75
CA GLU A 390 26.54 13.38 4.04
C GLU A 390 26.60 12.00 4.69
N VAL A 391 26.34 10.93 3.92
CA VAL A 391 26.20 9.57 4.48
C VAL A 391 27.38 8.66 4.17
N GLY A 392 28.18 8.98 3.16
CA GLY A 392 29.38 8.26 2.72
C GLY A 392 29.14 7.16 1.69
N VAL A 393 27.90 6.73 1.48
CA VAL A 393 27.57 5.64 0.55
C VAL A 393 26.12 5.75 0.07
N LEU A 394 25.84 5.33 -1.17
CA LEU A 394 24.48 5.20 -1.71
C LEU A 394 24.20 3.75 -2.08
N TYR A 395 22.95 3.34 -1.88
CA TYR A 395 22.42 2.10 -2.44
C TYR A 395 21.79 2.40 -3.79
N ALA A 396 22.21 1.71 -4.85
CA ALA A 396 21.84 2.07 -6.21
C ALA A 396 21.47 0.86 -7.08
N THR A 397 20.66 1.11 -8.10
CA THR A 397 20.36 0.16 -9.18
C THR A 397 20.63 0.80 -10.53
N ALA A 398 21.00 -0.02 -11.51
CA ALA A 398 21.17 0.39 -12.89
C ALA A 398 20.81 -0.73 -13.86
N THR A 399 20.50 -0.34 -15.09
CA THR A 399 20.49 -1.23 -16.25
C THR A 399 21.93 -1.53 -16.64
N VAL A 400 22.30 -2.81 -16.70
CA VAL A 400 23.66 -3.28 -16.97
C VAL A 400 23.80 -3.63 -18.44
N HIS A 401 24.90 -3.22 -19.05
CA HIS A 401 25.27 -3.51 -20.45
C HIS A 401 26.56 -4.35 -20.50
N GLU A 402 26.91 -4.85 -21.70
CA GLU A 402 28.06 -5.75 -21.90
C GLU A 402 29.40 -5.22 -21.36
N GLY A 403 29.56 -3.90 -21.31
CA GLY A 403 30.72 -3.23 -20.74
C GLY A 403 31.04 -3.59 -19.29
N TRP A 404 30.04 -4.02 -18.53
CA TRP A 404 30.22 -4.49 -17.16
C TRP A 404 30.89 -5.86 -17.09
N ASN A 405 30.80 -6.67 -18.14
CA ASN A 405 31.47 -7.97 -18.23
C ASN A 405 32.97 -7.82 -18.53
N SER A 406 33.37 -6.68 -19.10
CA SER A 406 34.74 -6.38 -19.50
C SER A 406 35.43 -5.35 -18.62
N ALA A 407 34.88 -5.04 -17.44
CA ALA A 407 35.52 -4.15 -16.47
C ALA A 407 36.93 -4.67 -16.13
N GLY A 408 37.95 -3.94 -16.59
CA GLY A 408 39.35 -4.33 -16.51
C GLY A 408 39.95 -4.11 -15.12
N THR A 409 41.23 -4.43 -14.97
CA THR A 409 42.00 -4.17 -13.73
C THR A 409 42.22 -2.68 -13.47
N ASP A 410 41.96 -1.82 -14.45
CA ASP A 410 41.91 -0.37 -14.34
C ASP A 410 40.60 0.13 -13.70
N GLY A 411 39.60 -0.75 -13.55
CA GLY A 411 38.32 -0.45 -12.94
C GLY A 411 37.41 0.41 -13.81
N LEU A 412 37.63 0.49 -15.13
CA LEU A 412 36.76 1.27 -16.01
C LEU A 412 35.64 0.41 -16.60
N ILE A 413 34.39 0.87 -16.51
CA ILE A 413 33.27 0.31 -17.27
C ILE A 413 33.19 1.04 -18.60
N VAL A 414 33.36 0.30 -19.71
CA VAL A 414 33.23 0.87 -21.06
C VAL A 414 31.77 0.84 -21.47
N GLN A 415 31.16 2.00 -21.70
CA GLN A 415 29.75 2.09 -22.06
C GLN A 415 29.44 1.28 -23.33
N SER A 416 28.32 0.57 -23.31
CA SER A 416 27.80 -0.20 -24.46
C SER A 416 26.28 -0.05 -24.55
N GLU A 417 25.76 -0.05 -25.78
CA GLU A 417 24.32 -0.01 -26.06
C GLU A 417 23.65 -1.38 -25.85
N VAL A 418 24.43 -2.45 -25.70
CA VAL A 418 23.91 -3.82 -25.56
C VAL A 418 23.58 -4.11 -24.10
N ILE A 419 22.29 -4.01 -23.77
CA ILE A 419 21.76 -4.28 -22.44
C ILE A 419 21.76 -5.79 -22.13
N THR A 420 22.22 -6.14 -20.93
CA THR A 420 22.36 -7.53 -20.44
C THR A 420 21.48 -7.84 -19.23
N GLY A 421 20.97 -6.83 -18.51
CA GLY A 421 20.05 -7.03 -17.38
C GLY A 421 19.94 -5.82 -16.45
N GLY A 422 19.42 -6.03 -15.24
CA GLY A 422 19.37 -5.01 -14.18
C GLY A 422 20.15 -5.47 -12.95
N HIS A 423 20.82 -4.54 -12.26
CA HIS A 423 21.71 -4.87 -11.14
C HIS A 423 21.66 -3.83 -10.02
N ALA A 424 21.99 -4.27 -8.80
CA ALA A 424 22.01 -3.45 -7.60
C ALA A 424 23.38 -3.53 -6.91
N PHE A 425 23.88 -2.38 -6.46
CA PHE A 425 25.24 -2.23 -5.92
C PHE A 425 25.33 -1.00 -4.99
N ALA A 426 26.52 -0.73 -4.45
CA ALA A 426 26.79 0.45 -3.65
C ALA A 426 27.63 1.47 -4.45
N ILE A 427 27.23 2.74 -4.46
CA ILE A 427 28.09 3.86 -4.92
C ILE A 427 28.84 4.39 -3.70
N VAL A 428 30.16 4.41 -3.78
CA VAL A 428 31.05 4.54 -2.61
C VAL A 428 31.98 5.76 -2.67
N ALA A 429 32.19 6.32 -3.86
CA ALA A 429 33.08 7.47 -4.08
C ALA A 429 32.72 8.16 -5.40
N TYR A 430 33.28 9.36 -5.63
CA TYR A 430 33.12 10.08 -6.91
C TYR A 430 34.31 10.97 -7.22
N ASP A 431 34.53 11.19 -8.50
CA ASP A 431 35.49 12.15 -9.03
C ASP A 431 34.86 12.98 -10.15
N ASP A 432 35.67 13.74 -10.90
CA ASP A 432 35.21 14.57 -12.01
C ASP A 432 34.74 13.77 -13.24
N GLN A 433 35.04 12.47 -13.29
CA GLN A 433 34.72 11.59 -14.42
C GLN A 433 33.50 10.70 -14.15
N GLY A 434 33.23 10.37 -12.88
CA GLY A 434 32.08 9.54 -12.55
C GLY A 434 32.00 9.05 -11.11
N PHE A 435 31.18 8.02 -10.93
CA PHE A 435 30.94 7.36 -9.65
C PHE A 435 31.75 6.07 -9.55
N TRP A 436 32.43 5.89 -8.41
CA TRP A 436 33.03 4.61 -8.03
C TRP A 436 31.99 3.76 -7.31
N LEU A 437 31.88 2.50 -7.71
CA LEU A 437 30.96 1.53 -7.14
C LEU A 437 31.68 0.29 -6.60
N GLN A 438 31.12 -0.30 -5.55
CA GLN A 438 31.46 -1.63 -5.08
C GLN A 438 30.41 -2.64 -5.55
N ASN A 439 30.85 -3.65 -6.29
CA ASN A 439 30.00 -4.69 -6.84
C ASN A 439 29.95 -5.94 -5.94
N SER A 440 29.04 -6.87 -6.22
CA SER A 440 28.80 -8.12 -5.51
C SER A 440 29.13 -9.37 -6.34
N TRP A 441 30.09 -9.26 -7.26
CA TRP A 441 30.55 -10.37 -8.11
C TRP A 441 31.93 -10.92 -7.69
N GLY A 442 32.32 -10.65 -6.44
CA GLY A 442 33.58 -11.10 -5.87
C GLY A 442 34.78 -10.20 -6.22
N PRO A 443 35.94 -10.48 -5.60
CA PRO A 443 37.12 -9.63 -5.68
C PRO A 443 37.91 -9.76 -6.98
N THR A 444 37.52 -10.66 -7.90
CA THR A 444 38.20 -10.82 -9.19
C THR A 444 37.61 -9.93 -10.29
N TRP A 445 36.46 -9.33 -10.04
CA TRP A 445 35.79 -8.44 -10.99
C TRP A 445 36.33 -7.00 -10.91
N GLY A 446 36.59 -6.36 -12.04
CA GLY A 446 37.07 -4.97 -12.10
C GLY A 446 38.38 -4.74 -11.33
N LEU A 447 38.49 -3.57 -10.70
CA LEU A 447 39.57 -3.24 -9.78
C LEU A 447 39.28 -3.85 -8.40
N ARG A 448 39.48 -5.15 -8.25
CA ARG A 448 39.30 -5.89 -6.98
C ARG A 448 37.91 -5.78 -6.36
N GLY A 449 36.87 -5.84 -7.18
CA GLY A 449 35.46 -5.70 -6.79
C GLY A 449 34.89 -4.29 -7.01
N PHE A 450 35.71 -3.35 -7.47
CA PHE A 450 35.33 -1.96 -7.72
C PHE A 450 35.41 -1.60 -9.20
N ALA A 451 34.59 -0.65 -9.61
CA ALA A 451 34.72 -0.02 -10.91
C ALA A 451 34.17 1.42 -10.88
N ARG A 452 34.48 2.19 -11.93
CA ARG A 452 33.94 3.53 -12.16
C ARG A 452 32.98 3.48 -13.33
N VAL A 453 31.77 3.98 -13.09
CA VAL A 453 30.79 4.30 -14.12
C VAL A 453 30.87 5.79 -14.41
N THR A 454 30.92 6.17 -15.69
CA THR A 454 30.98 7.59 -16.08
C THR A 454 29.66 8.28 -15.79
N TYR A 455 29.65 9.62 -15.71
CA TYR A 455 28.40 10.36 -15.53
C TYR A 455 27.43 10.18 -16.70
N ASP A 456 27.94 10.09 -17.94
CA ASP A 456 27.10 9.87 -19.12
C ASP A 456 26.43 8.49 -19.11
N ASP A 457 27.21 7.46 -18.77
CA ASP A 457 26.69 6.09 -18.62
C ASP A 457 25.65 6.04 -17.48
N TRP A 458 25.96 6.64 -16.33
CA TRP A 458 25.04 6.71 -15.20
C TRP A 458 23.73 7.43 -15.54
N LEU A 459 23.78 8.57 -16.25
CA LEU A 459 22.57 9.31 -16.64
C LEU A 459 21.71 8.54 -17.65
N ALA A 460 22.33 7.68 -18.46
CA ALA A 460 21.63 6.83 -19.43
C ALA A 460 21.01 5.59 -18.76
N ASN A 461 21.74 4.96 -17.84
CA ASN A 461 21.46 3.60 -17.38
C ASN A 461 21.09 3.47 -15.89
N GLY A 462 21.38 4.47 -15.06
CA GLY A 462 21.01 4.49 -13.64
C GLY A 462 19.50 4.56 -13.44
N THR A 463 18.97 3.82 -12.46
CA THR A 463 17.51 3.67 -12.26
C THR A 463 17.03 4.11 -10.89
N ASP A 464 17.60 3.61 -9.81
CA ASP A 464 17.19 3.97 -8.44
C ASP A 464 18.39 4.27 -7.57
N VAL A 465 18.23 5.25 -6.67
CA VAL A 465 19.25 5.62 -5.70
C VAL A 465 18.58 5.90 -4.37
N TRP A 466 19.15 5.33 -3.31
CA TRP A 466 18.63 5.38 -1.96
C TRP A 466 19.75 5.73 -0.97
N VAL A 467 19.41 6.58 -0.02
CA VAL A 467 20.23 6.92 1.14
C VAL A 467 19.69 6.16 2.36
N ALA A 468 20.61 5.57 3.12
CA ALA A 468 20.31 4.86 4.35
C ALA A 468 20.94 5.57 5.56
N ARG A 469 20.18 5.72 6.65
CA ARG A 469 20.68 6.25 7.92
C ARG A 469 20.35 5.29 9.05
N LEU A 470 21.38 4.78 9.73
CA LEU A 470 21.21 3.85 10.85
C LEU A 470 20.42 4.46 12.01
N GLY A 471 19.57 3.64 12.63
CA GLY A 471 18.92 3.96 13.89
C GLY A 471 19.77 3.56 15.09
N ALA A 472 19.43 4.08 16.28
CA ALA A 472 19.99 3.61 17.53
C ALA A 472 19.32 2.28 17.94
N PRO A 473 20.09 1.24 18.34
CA PRO A 473 19.51 0.02 18.86
C PRO A 473 18.84 0.29 20.21
N VAL A 474 17.63 -0.24 20.41
CA VAL A 474 16.87 -0.09 21.66
C VAL A 474 16.65 -1.46 22.28
N THR A 475 17.04 -1.62 23.56
CA THR A 475 16.74 -2.84 24.32
C THR A 475 15.55 -2.59 25.23
N LEU A 476 14.39 -3.12 24.87
CA LEU A 476 13.20 -3.07 25.72
C LEU A 476 13.28 -4.19 26.77
N ARG A 477 13.35 -3.84 28.05
CA ARG A 477 13.48 -4.81 29.17
C ARG A 477 12.20 -5.57 29.50
N ALA A 478 11.04 -5.12 29.02
CA ALA A 478 9.77 -5.81 29.19
C ALA A 478 9.14 -6.11 27.83
N LYS A 479 8.87 -7.40 27.53
CA LYS A 479 8.08 -7.82 26.34
C LYS A 479 6.70 -7.14 26.27
N GLN A 480 6.18 -6.62 27.39
CA GLN A 480 4.94 -5.81 27.45
C GLN A 480 5.10 -4.37 26.90
N SER A 481 6.31 -3.80 26.91
CA SER A 481 6.55 -2.42 26.47
C SER A 481 6.59 -2.27 24.95
N ALA A 482 6.98 -3.30 24.20
CA ALA A 482 7.06 -3.25 22.74
C ALA A 482 5.67 -3.06 22.09
N ALA A 483 4.66 -3.82 22.52
CA ALA A 483 3.28 -3.67 22.06
C ALA A 483 2.62 -2.35 22.48
N THR A 484 3.05 -1.75 23.60
CA THR A 484 2.51 -0.46 24.09
C THR A 484 3.22 0.77 23.51
N THR A 485 4.33 0.61 22.79
CA THR A 485 5.11 1.71 22.17
C THR A 485 4.57 2.14 20.80
N HIS A 486 3.45 1.57 20.32
CA HIS A 486 2.74 2.00 19.12
C HIS A 486 2.02 3.34 19.31
N SER A 487 2.78 4.42 19.49
CA SER A 487 2.23 5.75 19.25
C SER A 487 2.22 5.99 17.74
N ALA A 488 1.13 6.51 17.20
CA ALA A 488 1.05 7.00 15.82
C ALA A 488 2.08 8.10 15.48
N THR A 489 2.85 8.56 16.47
CA THR A 489 3.97 9.49 16.33
C THR A 489 5.34 8.81 16.16
N ALA A 490 5.44 7.50 16.38
CA ALA A 490 6.69 6.76 16.24
C ALA A 490 6.61 5.76 15.08
N ASN A 491 7.04 6.19 13.89
CA ASN A 491 7.35 5.29 12.76
C ASN A 491 8.49 4.28 13.07
N GLN A 492 8.90 4.15 14.33
CA GLN A 492 10.12 3.48 14.79
C GLN A 492 9.89 2.13 15.50
N SER A 493 8.64 1.67 15.69
CA SER A 493 8.36 0.48 16.54
C SER A 493 7.91 -0.80 15.80
N VAL A 494 7.86 -0.81 14.46
CA VAL A 494 7.31 -1.96 13.68
C VAL A 494 8.14 -3.24 13.83
N ALA A 495 9.47 -3.13 13.91
CA ALA A 495 10.34 -4.29 14.13
C ALA A 495 10.04 -4.98 15.46
N TYR A 496 9.89 -4.19 16.53
CA TYR A 496 9.66 -4.68 17.90
C TYR A 496 8.31 -5.38 18.02
N SER A 497 7.26 -4.79 17.43
CA SER A 497 5.95 -5.43 17.39
C SER A 497 5.89 -6.66 16.51
N PHE A 498 6.66 -6.67 15.42
CA PHE A 498 6.69 -7.81 14.51
C PHE A 498 7.14 -9.08 15.23
N ALA A 499 8.22 -9.02 16.01
CA ALA A 499 8.71 -10.18 16.77
C ALA A 499 7.66 -10.77 17.72
N ASP A 500 6.92 -9.90 18.42
CA ASP A 500 5.93 -10.33 19.42
C ASP A 500 4.61 -10.81 18.80
N LEU A 501 4.19 -10.23 17.68
CA LEU A 501 2.88 -10.49 17.07
C LEU A 501 2.93 -11.51 15.94
N ARG A 502 4.06 -11.63 15.23
CA ARG A 502 4.21 -12.55 14.09
C ARG A 502 3.82 -14.00 14.43
N PRO A 503 4.20 -14.59 15.59
CA PRO A 503 3.79 -15.95 15.94
C PRO A 503 2.29 -16.15 16.17
N HIS A 504 1.51 -15.07 16.16
CA HIS A 504 0.07 -15.07 16.44
C HIS A 504 -0.78 -14.68 15.22
N ILE A 505 -0.18 -14.55 14.02
CA ILE A 505 -0.87 -14.09 12.81
C ILE A 505 -0.76 -15.13 11.69
N VAL A 506 -1.91 -15.40 11.06
CA VAL A 506 -2.05 -16.15 9.81
C VAL A 506 -2.57 -15.18 8.75
N SER A 507 -1.69 -14.73 7.86
CA SER A 507 -2.06 -13.83 6.77
C SER A 507 -2.66 -14.60 5.61
N VAL A 508 -3.89 -14.22 5.24
CA VAL A 508 -4.67 -14.85 4.17
C VAL A 508 -4.77 -13.90 2.98
N GLY A 509 -4.49 -14.41 1.79
CA GLY A 509 -4.57 -13.69 0.52
C GLY A 509 -5.96 -13.73 -0.11
N ASN A 510 -6.08 -13.05 -1.25
CA ASN A 510 -7.20 -13.27 -2.16
C ASN A 510 -7.10 -14.74 -2.63
N ASP A 511 -8.22 -15.46 -2.73
CA ASP A 511 -8.31 -16.92 -2.91
C ASP A 511 -8.20 -17.80 -1.65
N GLY A 512 -8.01 -17.21 -0.46
CA GLY A 512 -8.02 -17.96 0.80
C GLY A 512 -6.73 -18.74 1.10
N GLU A 513 -5.70 -18.60 0.26
CA GLU A 513 -4.37 -19.15 0.48
C GLU A 513 -3.52 -18.28 1.43
N LEU A 514 -2.36 -18.79 1.87
CA LEU A 514 -1.43 -18.01 2.69
C LEU A 514 -0.79 -16.89 1.86
N LYS A 515 -0.82 -15.66 2.40
CA LYS A 515 -0.20 -14.49 1.76
C LYS A 515 1.23 -14.32 2.26
N ALA A 516 2.23 -14.65 1.45
CA ALA A 516 3.65 -14.54 1.83
C ALA A 516 4.15 -13.09 2.01
N GLY A 517 3.59 -12.13 1.26
CA GLY A 517 4.04 -10.72 1.23
C GLY A 517 3.41 -9.81 2.30
N GLY A 518 4.01 -8.64 2.48
CA GLY A 518 3.54 -7.61 3.41
C GLY A 518 4.07 -7.76 4.85
N ASP A 519 3.55 -6.93 5.76
CA ASP A 519 4.08 -6.77 7.11
C ASP A 519 4.03 -8.03 7.96
N TYR A 520 2.94 -8.79 7.87
CA TYR A 520 2.75 -10.03 8.61
C TYR A 520 2.53 -11.23 7.69
N GLY A 521 3.12 -11.20 6.49
CA GLY A 521 2.98 -12.28 5.51
C GLY A 521 3.27 -13.66 6.12
N SER A 522 2.61 -14.70 5.62
CA SER A 522 2.69 -16.07 6.09
C SER A 522 3.07 -17.02 4.96
N THR A 523 4.11 -17.81 5.16
CA THR A 523 4.46 -18.95 4.31
C THR A 523 4.10 -20.29 4.99
N PRO A 524 4.00 -21.42 4.25
CA PRO A 524 3.78 -22.73 4.87
C PRO A 524 4.82 -23.10 5.94
N ASP A 525 6.10 -22.79 5.70
CA ASP A 525 7.16 -23.06 6.67
C ASP A 525 7.07 -22.17 7.91
N GLU A 526 6.74 -20.87 7.73
CA GLU A 526 6.48 -19.97 8.86
C GLU A 526 5.27 -20.44 9.68
N LEU A 527 4.21 -20.90 9.02
CA LEU A 527 3.05 -21.46 9.70
C LEU A 527 3.42 -22.72 10.49
N GLY A 528 4.23 -23.61 9.92
CA GLY A 528 4.73 -24.80 10.61
C GLY A 528 5.45 -24.47 11.91
N ARG A 529 6.33 -23.46 11.89
CA ARG A 529 7.07 -23.02 13.08
C ARG A 529 6.17 -22.54 14.22
N ILE A 530 5.08 -21.83 13.90
CA ILE A 530 4.12 -21.40 14.92
C ILE A 530 3.63 -22.59 15.75
N PHE A 531 3.28 -23.69 15.09
CA PHE A 531 2.73 -24.87 15.75
C PHE A 531 3.80 -25.81 16.32
N GLU A 532 4.98 -25.86 15.72
CA GLU A 532 6.05 -26.79 16.10
C GLU A 532 7.00 -26.22 17.16
N GLN A 533 7.10 -24.88 17.28
CA GLN A 533 8.05 -24.21 18.15
C GLN A 533 7.38 -23.15 19.03
N ASP A 534 6.67 -22.18 18.43
CA ASP A 534 6.22 -20.99 19.16
C ASP A 534 5.11 -21.32 20.18
N ILE A 535 4.08 -22.08 19.77
CA ILE A 535 3.01 -22.53 20.67
C ILE A 535 3.56 -23.42 21.80
N PRO A 536 4.37 -24.47 21.52
CA PRO A 536 5.01 -25.25 22.58
C PRO A 536 5.86 -24.43 23.55
N ALA A 537 6.63 -23.46 23.05
CA ALA A 537 7.47 -22.60 23.89
C ALA A 537 6.62 -21.67 24.78
N ALA A 538 5.58 -21.05 24.21
CA ALA A 538 4.69 -20.14 24.94
C ALA A 538 3.83 -20.87 25.99
N SER A 539 3.53 -22.15 25.76
CA SER A 539 2.68 -22.98 26.62
C SER A 539 3.44 -23.89 27.58
N LEU A 540 4.75 -23.68 27.74
CA LEU A 540 5.57 -24.46 28.66
C LEU A 540 5.03 -24.35 30.09
N GLY A 541 4.69 -25.49 30.68
CA GLY A 541 4.15 -25.57 32.05
C GLY A 541 2.62 -25.39 32.15
N TRP A 542 1.91 -25.12 31.05
CA TRP A 542 0.44 -25.05 31.07
C TRP A 542 -0.16 -26.44 31.15
N LYS A 543 -1.15 -26.65 32.02
CA LYS A 543 -1.89 -27.95 32.09
C LYS A 543 -2.89 -28.11 30.95
N LYS A 544 -3.49 -27.00 30.53
CA LYS A 544 -4.44 -26.94 29.41
C LYS A 544 -3.90 -25.98 28.36
N LEU A 545 -3.69 -26.48 27.17
CA LEU A 545 -3.32 -25.66 26.02
C LEU A 545 -4.59 -25.20 25.32
N ARG A 546 -5.03 -23.97 25.57
CA ARG A 546 -6.17 -23.38 24.84
C ARG A 546 -5.65 -22.64 23.62
N VAL A 547 -6.10 -23.02 22.43
CA VAL A 547 -5.80 -22.29 21.19
C VAL A 547 -7.06 -21.56 20.73
N LEU A 548 -6.98 -20.24 20.67
CA LEU A 548 -8.03 -19.37 20.16
C LEU A 548 -7.76 -19.05 18.69
N LEU A 549 -8.64 -19.49 17.79
CA LEU A 549 -8.67 -19.03 16.41
C LEU A 549 -9.58 -17.80 16.30
N TYR A 550 -8.97 -16.63 16.12
CA TYR A 550 -9.69 -15.37 15.95
C TYR A 550 -9.78 -14.99 14.47
N ALA A 551 -10.95 -14.59 14.00
CA ALA A 551 -11.17 -14.08 12.64
C ALA A 551 -11.87 -12.73 12.73
N HIS A 552 -11.21 -11.67 12.26
CA HIS A 552 -11.72 -10.29 12.37
C HIS A 552 -12.89 -10.03 11.40
N GLY A 553 -13.51 -8.85 11.50
CA GLY A 553 -14.59 -8.46 10.58
C GLY A 553 -14.07 -8.10 9.19
N GLY A 554 -14.88 -8.34 8.15
CA GLY A 554 -14.58 -7.96 6.76
C GLY A 554 -14.60 -6.45 6.50
N LEU A 555 -14.77 -5.62 7.54
CA LEU A 555 -14.62 -4.16 7.50
C LEU A 555 -13.39 -3.65 8.26
N VAL A 556 -12.73 -4.52 9.02
CA VAL A 556 -11.60 -4.16 9.87
C VAL A 556 -10.34 -4.19 9.01
N SER A 557 -9.57 -3.09 9.00
CA SER A 557 -8.31 -3.06 8.28
C SER A 557 -7.30 -4.03 8.89
N GLU A 558 -6.35 -4.52 8.09
CA GLU A 558 -5.23 -5.37 8.55
C GLU A 558 -4.53 -4.76 9.78
N GLN A 559 -4.31 -3.44 9.77
CA GLN A 559 -3.67 -2.71 10.87
C GLN A 559 -4.52 -2.69 12.15
N ALA A 560 -5.84 -2.50 12.03
CA ALA A 560 -6.73 -2.52 13.18
C ALA A 560 -6.82 -3.94 13.78
N ALA A 561 -6.88 -4.98 12.94
CA ALA A 561 -6.87 -6.36 13.43
C ALA A 561 -5.57 -6.72 14.17
N VAL A 562 -4.41 -6.29 13.66
CA VAL A 562 -3.11 -6.46 14.34
C VAL A 562 -3.08 -5.72 15.68
N GLN A 563 -3.62 -4.50 15.75
CA GLN A 563 -3.71 -3.73 16.99
C GLN A 563 -4.54 -4.46 18.06
N ARG A 564 -5.71 -4.99 17.68
CA ARG A 564 -6.57 -5.74 18.61
C ARG A 564 -5.88 -6.98 19.15
N LEU A 565 -5.17 -7.71 18.29
CA LEU A 565 -4.35 -8.83 18.72
C LEU A 565 -3.27 -8.39 19.72
N ALA A 566 -2.61 -7.26 19.48
CA ALA A 566 -1.59 -6.72 20.39
C ALA A 566 -2.15 -6.34 21.76
N GLU A 567 -3.38 -5.83 21.81
CA GLU A 567 -4.09 -5.47 23.05
C GLU A 567 -4.54 -6.71 23.84
N TYR A 568 -5.04 -7.74 23.16
CA TYR A 568 -5.62 -8.93 23.80
C TYR A 568 -4.60 -9.99 24.19
N ARG A 569 -3.51 -10.10 23.41
CA ARG A 569 -2.50 -11.15 23.58
C ARG A 569 -1.95 -11.27 25.01
N PRO A 570 -1.53 -10.19 25.71
CA PRO A 570 -0.93 -10.33 27.03
C PRO A 570 -1.85 -10.98 28.05
N GLU A 571 -3.13 -10.59 28.07
CA GLU A 571 -4.12 -11.14 29.02
C GLU A 571 -4.54 -12.56 28.63
N LEU A 572 -4.66 -12.85 27.33
CA LEU A 572 -4.93 -14.22 26.85
C LEU A 572 -3.81 -15.19 27.23
N LEU A 573 -2.54 -14.80 27.04
CA LEU A 573 -1.40 -15.64 27.41
C LEU A 573 -1.33 -15.86 28.94
N LYS A 574 -1.63 -14.84 29.76
CA LYS A 574 -1.74 -15.01 31.23
C LYS A 574 -2.84 -16.00 31.62
N ALA A 575 -3.91 -16.07 30.83
CA ALA A 575 -5.02 -16.99 31.02
C ALA A 575 -4.79 -18.40 30.40
N GLU A 576 -3.56 -18.73 30.02
CA GLU A 576 -3.21 -19.99 29.31
C GLU A 576 -3.97 -20.17 27.99
N VAL A 577 -4.22 -19.06 27.28
CA VAL A 577 -4.84 -19.03 25.95
C VAL A 577 -3.85 -18.48 24.94
N TYR A 578 -3.53 -19.27 23.92
CA TYR A 578 -2.73 -18.85 22.78
C TYR A 578 -3.64 -18.28 21.68
N PRO A 579 -3.63 -16.96 21.41
CA PRO A 579 -4.38 -16.39 20.29
C PRO A 579 -3.66 -16.61 18.96
N LEU A 580 -4.41 -17.02 17.94
CA LEU A 580 -3.98 -17.11 16.56
C LEU A 580 -5.03 -16.41 15.67
N ALA A 581 -4.67 -15.26 15.11
CA ALA A 581 -5.57 -14.42 14.33
C ALA A 581 -5.40 -14.69 12.82
N PHE A 582 -6.50 -14.97 12.13
CA PHE A 582 -6.59 -14.88 10.68
C PHE A 582 -6.75 -13.42 10.28
N ILE A 583 -5.82 -12.92 9.48
CA ILE A 583 -5.80 -11.54 9.01
C ILE A 583 -5.81 -11.50 7.49
N TRP A 584 -6.75 -10.77 6.89
CA TRP A 584 -6.84 -10.58 5.44
C TRP A 584 -6.85 -9.11 5.05
N ARG A 585 -6.38 -8.81 3.83
CA ARG A 585 -6.33 -7.43 3.33
C ARG A 585 -7.74 -6.96 3.06
N THR A 586 -8.18 -5.94 3.79
CA THR A 586 -9.57 -5.51 3.75
C THR A 586 -9.66 -4.08 3.22
N ASP A 587 -9.80 -3.93 1.90
CA ASP A 587 -10.19 -2.68 1.22
C ASP A 587 -11.71 -2.61 0.97
N TYR A 588 -12.48 -3.46 1.66
CA TYR A 588 -13.91 -3.61 1.45
C TYR A 588 -14.70 -2.40 1.98
N TRP A 589 -14.33 -1.83 3.14
CA TRP A 589 -15.02 -0.67 3.70
C TRP A 589 -14.81 0.61 2.88
N THR A 590 -13.61 0.83 2.37
CA THR A 590 -13.31 1.97 1.48
C THR A 590 -14.11 1.85 0.20
N THR A 591 -14.10 0.68 -0.44
CA THR A 591 -14.91 0.36 -1.63
C THR A 591 -16.39 0.61 -1.38
N PHE A 592 -16.91 0.11 -0.26
CA PHE A 592 -18.30 0.24 0.12
C PHE A 592 -18.72 1.70 0.40
N SER A 593 -17.89 2.46 1.15
CA SER A 593 -18.15 3.88 1.42
C SER A 593 -18.15 4.72 0.14
N ASN A 594 -17.30 4.36 -0.84
CA ASN A 594 -17.26 5.02 -2.14
C ASN A 594 -18.53 4.72 -2.95
N ILE A 595 -18.99 3.47 -2.97
CA ILE A 595 -20.24 3.07 -3.64
C ILE A 595 -21.45 3.80 -3.03
N LEU A 596 -21.54 3.87 -1.70
CA LEU A 596 -22.60 4.61 -1.01
C LEU A 596 -22.54 6.12 -1.30
N LYS A 597 -21.34 6.72 -1.29
CA LYS A 597 -21.16 8.14 -1.65
C LYS A 597 -21.55 8.43 -3.11
N ASP A 598 -21.22 7.53 -4.03
CA ASP A 598 -21.57 7.65 -5.45
C ASP A 598 -23.07 7.47 -5.71
N ALA A 599 -23.74 6.63 -4.92
CA ALA A 599 -25.19 6.46 -4.96
C ALA A 599 -25.92 7.75 -4.52
N VAL A 600 -25.40 8.45 -3.50
CA VAL A 600 -25.94 9.72 -3.01
C VAL A 600 -25.63 10.89 -3.96
N SER A 601 -24.43 10.93 -4.55
CA SER A 601 -24.01 12.04 -5.43
C SER A 601 -24.79 12.11 -6.75
N ARG A 602 -25.32 10.99 -7.23
CA ARG A 602 -26.18 10.92 -8.44
C ARG A 602 -27.62 11.42 -8.24
N ARG A 603 -28.00 11.86 -7.03
CA ARG A 603 -29.40 12.12 -6.63
C ARG A 603 -29.81 13.60 -6.50
N ARG A 604 -29.17 14.54 -7.20
CA ARG A 604 -29.69 15.91 -7.28
C ARG A 604 -30.57 16.12 -8.52
N PRO A 605 -31.89 16.24 -8.35
CA PRO A 605 -32.71 17.18 -9.08
C PRO A 605 -32.99 18.42 -8.23
N GLU A 606 -33.18 19.54 -8.91
CA GLU A 606 -33.54 20.85 -8.40
C GLU A 606 -34.88 20.81 -7.62
N GLY A 607 -34.96 21.56 -6.51
CA GLY A 607 -36.23 22.07 -5.98
C GLY A 607 -36.79 21.47 -4.69
N ALA A 608 -36.76 22.29 -3.64
CA ALA A 608 -37.76 22.47 -2.57
C ALA A 608 -37.86 21.52 -1.35
N LEU A 609 -37.70 22.20 -0.19
CA LEU A 609 -38.39 22.10 1.11
C LEU A 609 -37.81 21.23 2.25
N ASP A 610 -37.16 21.95 3.18
CA ASP A 610 -37.07 21.68 4.62
C ASP A 610 -38.47 21.77 5.26
N ALA A 611 -39.12 20.63 5.56
CA ALA A 611 -40.04 20.42 6.69
C ALA A 611 -40.69 19.01 6.69
N THR A 612 -39.92 17.93 6.51
CA THR A 612 -40.42 16.55 6.67
C THR A 612 -39.27 15.59 7.01
N LYS A 613 -38.55 15.83 8.11
CA LYS A 613 -37.34 15.05 8.44
C LYS A 613 -37.62 13.61 8.92
N ASP A 614 -38.75 13.33 9.56
CA ASP A 614 -39.01 11.98 10.11
C ASP A 614 -39.77 11.03 9.16
N PHE A 615 -40.47 11.54 8.15
CA PHE A 615 -41.24 10.71 7.21
C PHE A 615 -40.46 10.32 5.94
N MET A 616 -39.31 10.95 5.68
CA MET A 616 -38.54 10.76 4.44
C MET A 616 -37.31 9.85 4.59
N LEU A 617 -36.85 9.54 5.80
CA LEU A 617 -35.61 8.77 6.01
C LEU A 617 -35.77 7.28 5.64
N ASP A 618 -36.87 6.64 6.02
CA ASP A 618 -37.10 5.21 5.72
C ASP A 618 -37.23 4.90 4.22
N ARG A 619 -37.81 5.82 3.42
CA ARG A 619 -37.93 5.66 1.96
C ARG A 619 -36.65 6.03 1.20
N LEU A 620 -35.70 6.72 1.84
CA LEU A 620 -34.42 7.06 1.24
C LEU A 620 -33.55 5.80 1.10
N ASP A 621 -33.55 4.96 2.14
CA ASP A 621 -32.86 3.66 2.21
C ASP A 621 -33.41 2.66 1.20
N ASP A 622 -34.75 2.53 1.10
CA ASP A 622 -35.44 1.64 0.16
C ASP A 622 -35.07 1.90 -1.31
N ALA A 623 -34.59 3.10 -1.59
CA ALA A 623 -34.22 3.53 -2.93
C ALA A 623 -32.69 3.60 -3.14
N LEU A 624 -31.89 3.44 -2.07
CA LEU A 624 -30.43 3.19 -2.11
C LEU A 624 -30.12 1.70 -2.24
N GLU A 625 -30.91 0.82 -1.62
CA GLU A 625 -30.73 -0.64 -1.65
C GLU A 625 -30.66 -1.22 -3.08
N PRO A 626 -31.54 -0.85 -4.03
CA PRO A 626 -31.44 -1.30 -5.42
C PRO A 626 -30.24 -0.69 -6.17
N LEU A 627 -29.85 0.54 -5.85
CA LEU A 627 -28.78 1.29 -6.52
C LEU A 627 -27.39 0.77 -6.09
N ALA A 628 -27.19 0.49 -4.80
CA ALA A 628 -25.97 -0.07 -4.24
C ALA A 628 -25.67 -1.48 -4.78
N ARG A 629 -26.72 -2.26 -5.10
CA ARG A 629 -26.60 -3.58 -5.75
C ARG A 629 -26.10 -3.48 -7.19
N VAL A 630 -26.55 -2.47 -7.96
CA VAL A 630 -26.13 -2.24 -9.36
C VAL A 630 -24.70 -1.68 -9.43
N LEU A 631 -24.25 -0.96 -8.41
CA LEU A 631 -22.94 -0.32 -8.32
C LEU A 631 -21.86 -1.22 -7.69
N SER A 632 -21.79 -2.50 -8.09
CA SER A 632 -20.74 -3.48 -7.71
C SER A 632 -20.72 -4.05 -6.27
N GLY A 633 -21.57 -3.57 -5.34
CA GLY A 633 -21.54 -4.01 -3.93
C GLY A 633 -21.80 -5.52 -3.69
N LYS A 634 -22.68 -6.14 -4.49
CA LYS A 634 -22.91 -7.61 -4.45
C LYS A 634 -21.69 -8.40 -4.92
N ALA A 635 -20.97 -7.91 -5.94
CA ALA A 635 -19.80 -8.59 -6.48
C ALA A 635 -18.66 -8.61 -5.44
N ALA A 636 -18.38 -7.46 -4.82
CA ALA A 636 -17.40 -7.36 -3.75
C ALA A 636 -17.76 -8.23 -2.52
N TRP A 637 -19.05 -8.28 -2.16
CA TRP A 637 -19.53 -9.14 -1.06
C TRP A 637 -19.36 -10.63 -1.39
N ASN A 638 -19.69 -11.04 -2.62
CA ASN A 638 -19.52 -12.42 -3.06
C ASN A 638 -18.04 -12.83 -3.10
N GLU A 639 -17.16 -11.98 -3.61
CA GLU A 639 -15.71 -12.23 -3.63
C GLU A 639 -15.17 -12.48 -2.21
N MET A 640 -15.57 -11.66 -1.24
CA MET A 640 -15.19 -11.84 0.17
C MET A 640 -15.69 -13.18 0.73
N LYS A 641 -16.95 -13.55 0.47
CA LYS A 641 -17.51 -14.85 0.90
C LYS A 641 -16.76 -16.01 0.25
N GLU A 642 -16.48 -15.91 -1.05
CA GLU A 642 -15.74 -16.92 -1.79
C GLU A 642 -14.33 -17.08 -1.23
N ASN A 643 -13.60 -15.99 -0.98
CA ASN A 643 -12.27 -16.02 -0.37
C ASN A 643 -12.28 -16.69 1.02
N ALA A 644 -13.25 -16.34 1.87
CA ALA A 644 -13.40 -16.95 3.19
C ALA A 644 -13.70 -18.46 3.11
N LEU A 645 -14.49 -18.89 2.13
CA LEU A 645 -14.81 -20.31 1.92
C LEU A 645 -13.66 -21.09 1.26
N ARG A 646 -12.97 -20.48 0.29
CA ARG A 646 -11.80 -21.07 -0.39
C ARG A 646 -10.62 -21.29 0.56
N ALA A 647 -10.54 -20.54 1.67
CA ALA A 647 -9.54 -20.80 2.71
C ALA A 647 -9.60 -22.22 3.30
N ALA A 648 -10.72 -22.92 3.14
CA ALA A 648 -10.88 -24.33 3.51
C ALA A 648 -10.69 -25.32 2.34
N GLY A 649 -10.22 -24.85 1.18
CA GLY A 649 -9.81 -25.69 0.05
C GLY A 649 -8.57 -26.54 0.36
N GLN A 650 -8.14 -27.36 -0.59
CA GLN A 650 -7.03 -28.31 -0.40
C GLN A 650 -5.74 -27.64 0.10
N ASP A 651 -5.39 -26.49 -0.49
CA ASP A 651 -4.19 -25.70 -0.16
C ASP A 651 -4.52 -24.40 0.60
N GLY A 652 -5.78 -24.25 1.05
CA GLY A 652 -6.24 -23.06 1.75
C GLY A 652 -5.64 -22.93 3.15
N ALA A 653 -5.50 -21.68 3.62
CA ALA A 653 -4.88 -21.35 4.90
C ALA A 653 -5.53 -22.07 6.09
N SER A 654 -6.87 -22.20 6.10
CA SER A 654 -7.62 -22.90 7.15
C SER A 654 -7.32 -24.40 7.16
N THR A 655 -7.18 -25.03 5.99
CA THR A 655 -6.83 -26.46 5.90
C THR A 655 -5.45 -26.74 6.48
N LEU A 656 -4.47 -25.87 6.17
CA LEU A 656 -3.12 -25.95 6.71
C LEU A 656 -3.12 -25.78 8.24
N VAL A 657 -3.78 -24.73 8.75
CA VAL A 657 -3.92 -24.47 10.19
C VAL A 657 -4.52 -25.68 10.92
N VAL A 658 -5.62 -26.24 10.41
CA VAL A 658 -6.25 -27.41 11.03
C VAL A 658 -5.34 -28.65 10.94
N GLY A 659 -4.59 -28.81 9.86
CA GLY A 659 -3.57 -29.85 9.73
C GLY A 659 -2.49 -29.74 10.82
N HIS A 660 -1.99 -28.54 11.08
CA HIS A 660 -1.02 -28.30 12.15
C HIS A 660 -1.62 -28.45 13.55
N LEU A 661 -2.87 -28.03 13.79
CA LEU A 661 -3.58 -28.28 15.04
C LEU A 661 -3.68 -29.78 15.37
N LYS A 662 -3.86 -30.64 14.35
CA LYS A 662 -3.87 -32.10 14.56
C LYS A 662 -2.51 -32.64 15.01
N LYS A 663 -1.41 -32.08 14.50
CA LYS A 663 -0.05 -32.43 14.94
C LYS A 663 0.22 -31.90 16.35
N LEU A 664 -0.21 -30.66 16.63
CA LEU A 664 -0.10 -30.03 17.94
C LEU A 664 -0.87 -30.83 19.00
N ALA A 665 -2.06 -31.34 18.70
CA ALA A 665 -2.83 -32.18 19.62
C ALA A 665 -2.04 -33.40 20.11
N LYS A 666 -1.32 -34.08 19.20
CA LYS A 666 -0.46 -35.22 19.55
C LYS A 666 0.74 -34.80 20.40
N THR A 667 1.26 -33.60 20.17
CA THR A 667 2.41 -33.05 20.91
C THR A 667 2.00 -32.61 22.31
N ALA A 668 0.87 -31.94 22.43
CA ALA A 668 0.25 -31.57 23.70
C ALA A 668 -0.01 -32.80 24.57
N GLU A 669 -0.58 -33.87 24.00
CA GLU A 669 -0.81 -35.14 24.70
C GLU A 669 0.49 -35.76 25.25
N LYS A 670 1.56 -35.78 24.44
CA LYS A 670 2.89 -36.25 24.89
C LYS A 670 3.47 -35.42 26.02
N ASN A 671 3.17 -34.11 26.04
CA ASN A 671 3.59 -33.19 27.09
C ASN A 671 2.66 -33.22 28.33
N GLY A 672 1.68 -34.12 28.37
CA GLY A 672 0.70 -34.20 29.46
C GLY A 672 -0.32 -33.06 29.47
N GLN A 673 -0.50 -32.37 28.35
CA GLN A 673 -1.42 -31.25 28.18
C GLN A 673 -2.71 -31.69 27.48
N THR A 674 -3.83 -31.06 27.82
CA THR A 674 -5.08 -31.19 27.05
C THR A 674 -5.21 -30.00 26.11
N LEU A 675 -5.40 -30.27 24.80
CA LEU A 675 -5.69 -29.23 23.80
C LEU A 675 -7.18 -28.88 23.79
N GLU A 676 -7.50 -27.60 23.97
CA GLU A 676 -8.84 -27.03 23.81
C GLU A 676 -8.83 -26.02 22.66
N ILE A 677 -9.77 -26.12 21.72
CA ILE A 677 -9.86 -25.23 20.56
C ILE A 677 -11.07 -24.32 20.71
N HIS A 678 -10.84 -23.03 20.58
CA HIS A 678 -11.86 -21.98 20.70
C HIS A 678 -11.90 -21.15 19.42
N LEU A 679 -13.10 -20.77 18.98
CA LEU A 679 -13.30 -19.93 17.80
C LEU A 679 -13.96 -18.62 18.22
N VAL A 680 -13.43 -17.50 17.71
CA VAL A 680 -14.09 -16.19 17.78
C VAL A 680 -14.12 -15.59 16.39
N GLY A 681 -15.32 -15.27 15.90
CA GLY A 681 -15.52 -14.67 14.59
C GLY A 681 -16.34 -13.39 14.68
N HIS A 682 -15.80 -12.28 14.20
CA HIS A 682 -16.55 -11.03 14.06
C HIS A 682 -17.07 -10.90 12.63
N SER A 683 -18.37 -10.61 12.45
CA SER A 683 -18.95 -10.29 11.14
C SER A 683 -18.61 -11.34 10.08
N ALA A 684 -17.85 -10.99 9.03
CA ALA A 684 -17.39 -11.93 7.99
C ALA A 684 -16.52 -13.09 8.51
N GLY A 685 -15.85 -12.93 9.67
CA GLY A 685 -15.13 -14.01 10.35
C GLY A 685 -16.03 -15.22 10.68
N SER A 686 -17.35 -15.02 10.82
CA SER A 686 -18.31 -16.13 10.98
C SER A 686 -18.47 -16.98 9.71
N ILE A 687 -18.15 -16.42 8.54
CA ILE A 687 -18.16 -17.12 7.25
C ILE A 687 -16.88 -17.95 7.10
N LEU A 688 -15.72 -17.40 7.51
CA LEU A 688 -14.44 -18.13 7.54
C LEU A 688 -14.48 -19.32 8.52
N HIS A 689 -15.08 -19.14 9.71
CA HIS A 689 -15.17 -20.20 10.71
C HIS A 689 -16.12 -21.34 10.31
N ALA A 690 -17.09 -21.11 9.43
CA ALA A 690 -18.06 -22.13 9.04
C ALA A 690 -17.39 -23.41 8.48
N PRO A 691 -16.54 -23.33 7.45
CA PRO A 691 -15.83 -24.51 7.00
C PRO A 691 -14.73 -24.98 7.97
N ILE A 692 -14.14 -24.10 8.79
CA ILE A 692 -13.16 -24.49 9.83
C ILE A 692 -13.79 -25.46 10.83
N VAL A 693 -15.01 -25.17 11.31
CA VAL A 693 -15.73 -26.07 12.23
C VAL A 693 -15.90 -27.46 11.63
N LYS A 694 -16.27 -27.53 10.34
CA LYS A 694 -16.39 -28.80 9.62
C LYS A 694 -15.04 -29.52 9.46
N LEU A 695 -13.98 -28.80 9.12
CA LEU A 695 -12.63 -29.35 8.97
C LEU A 695 -12.06 -29.91 10.28
N LEU A 696 -12.31 -29.21 11.39
CA LEU A 696 -11.95 -29.64 12.74
C LEU A 696 -12.70 -30.91 13.13
N ALA A 697 -14.02 -30.93 12.93
CA ALA A 697 -14.87 -32.10 13.16
C ALA A 697 -14.37 -33.33 12.37
N ALA A 698 -14.10 -33.16 11.07
CA ALA A 698 -13.61 -34.23 10.20
C ALA A 698 -12.24 -34.79 10.63
N ARG A 699 -11.44 -34.02 11.38
CA ARG A 699 -10.14 -34.46 11.93
C ARG A 699 -10.22 -34.91 13.39
N GLY A 700 -11.41 -35.03 13.95
CA GLY A 700 -11.63 -35.44 15.34
C GLY A 700 -11.05 -34.44 16.34
N LEU A 701 -11.13 -33.14 16.02
CA LEU A 701 -10.74 -32.04 16.90
C LEU A 701 -12.01 -31.28 17.32
N PRO A 702 -12.54 -31.50 18.53
CA PRO A 702 -13.73 -30.79 18.97
C PRO A 702 -13.43 -29.31 19.26
N VAL A 703 -14.38 -28.45 18.95
CA VAL A 703 -14.41 -27.03 19.32
C VAL A 703 -15.13 -26.90 20.65
N GLU A 704 -14.42 -26.39 21.66
CA GLU A 704 -14.97 -26.20 23.01
C GLU A 704 -15.98 -25.06 23.07
N THR A 705 -15.60 -23.91 22.51
CA THR A 705 -16.49 -22.75 22.43
C THR A 705 -16.33 -22.06 21.08
N CYS A 706 -17.45 -21.71 20.45
CA CYS A 706 -17.51 -20.81 19.31
C CYS A 706 -18.31 -19.58 19.70
N THR A 707 -17.70 -18.40 19.63
CA THR A 707 -18.37 -17.12 19.85
C THR A 707 -18.40 -16.33 18.56
N LEU A 708 -19.58 -15.93 18.13
CA LEU A 708 -19.78 -15.13 16.92
C LEU A 708 -20.30 -13.75 17.31
N TRP A 709 -19.53 -12.72 16.98
CA TRP A 709 -19.92 -11.32 17.17
C TRP A 709 -20.55 -10.78 15.89
N ALA A 710 -21.79 -10.30 15.98
CA ALA A 710 -22.58 -9.80 14.84
C ALA A 710 -22.38 -10.61 13.54
N PRO A 711 -22.58 -11.95 13.56
CA PRO A 711 -22.19 -12.81 12.45
C PRO A 711 -22.90 -12.42 11.15
N ALA A 712 -22.09 -12.19 10.10
CA ALA A 712 -22.61 -11.83 8.78
C ALA A 712 -22.96 -13.04 7.91
N CYS A 713 -22.81 -14.27 8.44
CA CYS A 713 -23.21 -15.47 7.75
C CYS A 713 -24.74 -15.57 7.61
N THR A 714 -25.19 -16.12 6.48
CA THR A 714 -26.62 -16.40 6.28
C THR A 714 -27.09 -17.52 7.20
N VAL A 715 -28.37 -17.52 7.55
CA VAL A 715 -28.98 -18.63 8.32
C VAL A 715 -28.84 -19.97 7.58
N LYS A 716 -28.81 -19.94 6.24
CA LYS A 716 -28.53 -21.13 5.42
C LYS A 716 -27.12 -21.67 5.69
N LEU A 717 -26.11 -20.82 5.58
CA LEU A 717 -24.72 -21.21 5.84
C LEU A 717 -24.51 -21.69 7.29
N PHE A 718 -25.21 -21.07 8.25
CA PHE A 718 -25.26 -21.54 9.63
C PHE A 718 -25.78 -22.98 9.74
N LYS A 719 -26.92 -23.27 9.10
CA LYS A 719 -27.53 -24.61 9.07
C LYS A 719 -26.66 -25.63 8.35
N ASP A 720 -25.94 -25.23 7.30
CA ASP A 720 -25.12 -26.15 6.51
C ASP A 720 -23.82 -26.57 7.24
N PHE A 721 -23.26 -25.72 8.10
CA PHE A 721 -21.94 -25.95 8.71
C PHE A 721 -21.95 -26.09 10.24
N TYR A 722 -22.65 -25.20 10.95
CA TYR A 722 -22.59 -25.17 12.41
C TYR A 722 -23.57 -26.16 13.05
N VAL A 723 -24.78 -26.30 12.51
CA VAL A 723 -25.79 -27.23 13.05
C VAL A 723 -25.31 -28.69 13.05
N PRO A 724 -24.77 -29.25 11.95
CA PRO A 724 -24.23 -30.61 11.95
C PRO A 724 -23.09 -30.81 12.96
N ALA A 725 -22.28 -29.77 13.19
CA ALA A 725 -21.20 -29.82 14.17
C ALA A 725 -21.73 -29.82 15.62
N MET A 726 -22.82 -29.10 15.90
CA MET A 726 -23.49 -29.16 17.20
C MET A 726 -24.18 -30.52 17.42
N GLU A 727 -24.85 -31.05 16.39
CA GLU A 727 -25.50 -32.37 16.43
C GLU A 727 -24.51 -33.50 16.72
N SER A 728 -23.36 -33.48 16.04
CA SER A 728 -22.26 -34.44 16.25
C SER A 728 -21.43 -34.17 17.52
N LYS A 729 -21.74 -33.12 18.29
CA LYS A 729 -20.96 -32.63 19.44
C LYS A 729 -19.50 -32.25 19.10
N ALA A 730 -19.18 -32.09 17.82
CA ALA A 730 -17.93 -31.53 17.38
C ALA A 730 -17.82 -30.03 17.71
N LEU A 731 -18.94 -29.33 17.86
CA LEU A 731 -19.05 -28.00 18.46
C LEU A 731 -19.82 -28.11 19.78
N ARG A 732 -19.15 -27.88 20.91
CA ARG A 732 -19.75 -28.11 22.25
C ARG A 732 -20.60 -26.96 22.76
N LYS A 733 -20.19 -25.72 22.53
CA LYS A 733 -20.92 -24.53 22.94
C LYS A 733 -20.84 -23.43 21.89
N LEU A 734 -21.99 -22.89 21.50
CA LEU A 734 -22.11 -21.76 20.59
C LEU A 734 -22.72 -20.56 21.31
N THR A 735 -22.16 -19.38 21.10
CA THR A 735 -22.73 -18.11 21.55
C THR A 735 -22.74 -17.13 20.38
N VAL A 736 -23.89 -16.52 20.12
CA VAL A 736 -24.08 -15.49 19.09
C VAL A 736 -24.42 -14.18 19.78
N TYR A 737 -23.65 -13.14 19.51
CA TYR A 737 -23.97 -11.76 19.88
C TYR A 737 -24.64 -11.07 18.71
N ALA A 738 -25.81 -10.48 18.97
CA ALA A 738 -26.59 -9.72 18.01
C ALA A 738 -27.02 -8.39 18.65
N LEU A 739 -27.11 -7.34 17.85
CA LEU A 739 -27.78 -6.12 18.27
C LEU A 739 -29.29 -6.38 18.36
N LYS A 740 -29.97 -5.69 19.26
CA LYS A 740 -31.44 -5.64 19.27
C LYS A 740 -31.92 -5.04 17.96
N ASP A 741 -33.06 -5.48 17.43
CA ASP A 741 -33.59 -5.03 16.14
C ASP A 741 -33.77 -3.50 16.08
N LYS A 742 -34.21 -2.91 17.19
CA LYS A 742 -34.27 -1.44 17.33
C LYS A 742 -32.88 -0.81 17.19
N THR A 743 -31.89 -1.33 17.91
CA THR A 743 -30.51 -0.83 17.86
C THR A 743 -29.90 -1.00 16.47
N GLU A 744 -30.16 -2.11 15.77
CA GLU A 744 -29.72 -2.28 14.37
C GLU A 744 -30.35 -1.27 13.40
N ARG A 745 -31.61 -0.89 13.63
CA ARG A 745 -32.29 0.12 12.80
C ARG A 745 -31.88 1.55 13.14
N ASP A 746 -31.44 1.78 14.38
CA ASP A 746 -30.94 3.07 14.83
C ASP A 746 -29.43 3.25 14.53
N ASP A 747 -28.74 2.19 14.08
CA ASP A 747 -27.33 2.19 13.65
C ASP A 747 -27.17 2.83 12.25
N ASP A 748 -25.94 3.14 11.85
CA ASP A 748 -25.66 3.71 10.53
C ASP A 748 -24.39 3.16 9.88
N CYS A 749 -24.41 3.11 8.55
CA CYS A 749 -23.21 2.89 7.76
C CYS A 749 -22.69 4.23 7.22
N ALA A 750 -21.67 4.79 7.89
CA ALA A 750 -21.00 6.04 7.52
C ALA A 750 -21.95 7.25 7.38
N LYS A 751 -23.06 7.26 8.12
CA LYS A 751 -24.17 8.23 8.07
C LYS A 751 -24.83 8.37 6.70
N ILE A 752 -24.67 7.36 5.84
CA ILE A 752 -25.22 7.34 4.47
C ILE A 752 -26.38 6.36 4.36
N TYR A 753 -26.30 5.21 5.03
CA TYR A 753 -27.39 4.25 5.17
C TYR A 753 -27.77 4.20 6.64
N ASN A 754 -29.03 4.49 6.98
CA ASN A 754 -29.45 4.74 8.37
C ASN A 754 -29.90 3.44 9.07
N LYS A 755 -29.24 2.32 8.76
CA LYS A 755 -29.39 1.03 9.45
C LYS A 755 -28.03 0.34 9.52
N SER A 756 -27.95 -0.73 10.29
CA SER A 756 -26.73 -1.53 10.45
C SER A 756 -26.23 -2.12 9.13
N LEU A 757 -24.94 -2.44 9.09
CA LEU A 757 -24.33 -3.13 7.95
C LEU A 757 -25.06 -4.43 7.61
N LEU A 758 -25.50 -5.18 8.62
CA LEU A 758 -26.20 -6.45 8.40
C LEU A 758 -27.54 -6.26 7.69
N TYR A 759 -28.24 -5.14 7.94
CA TYR A 759 -29.42 -4.77 7.18
C TYR A 759 -29.11 -4.57 5.71
N LEU A 760 -28.03 -3.88 5.38
CA LEU A 760 -27.66 -3.66 4.00
C LEU A 760 -27.21 -4.94 3.31
N VAL A 761 -26.43 -5.79 3.99
CA VAL A 761 -26.02 -7.10 3.48
C VAL A 761 -27.26 -7.96 3.20
N SER A 762 -28.17 -8.05 4.17
CA SER A 762 -29.43 -8.80 4.08
C SER A 762 -30.31 -8.29 2.92
N ASN A 763 -30.48 -6.97 2.80
CA ASN A 763 -31.45 -6.38 1.89
C ASN A 763 -30.91 -6.19 0.46
N ALA A 764 -29.62 -5.95 0.28
CA ALA A 764 -29.07 -5.53 -1.02
C ALA A 764 -28.02 -6.52 -1.59
N PHE A 765 -27.08 -6.99 -0.76
CA PHE A 765 -25.87 -7.66 -1.25
C PHE A 765 -25.98 -9.18 -1.31
N GLU A 766 -26.90 -9.77 -0.58
CA GLU A 766 -27.19 -11.19 -0.72
C GLU A 766 -27.93 -11.54 -2.02
N GLU A 767 -27.99 -12.84 -2.33
CA GLU A 767 -28.53 -13.35 -3.60
C GLU A 767 -29.90 -12.75 -3.93
N GLN A 768 -30.78 -12.70 -2.93
CA GLN A 768 -32.13 -12.15 -3.04
C GLN A 768 -32.18 -10.77 -2.40
N ALA A 769 -32.46 -9.74 -3.20
CA ALA A 769 -32.71 -8.40 -2.67
C ALA A 769 -34.09 -8.34 -2.01
N ARG A 770 -34.18 -7.53 -0.95
CA ARG A 770 -35.46 -7.09 -0.38
C ARG A 770 -36.25 -6.32 -1.44
N ILE A 771 -37.54 -6.61 -1.49
CA ILE A 771 -38.54 -5.86 -2.25
C ILE A 771 -39.56 -5.40 -1.20
N PRO A 772 -39.60 -4.10 -0.84
CA PRO A 772 -40.49 -3.59 0.19
C PRO A 772 -41.93 -4.10 -0.01
N LEU A 773 -42.55 -4.62 1.04
CA LEU A 773 -43.92 -5.18 1.06
C LEU A 773 -44.15 -6.50 0.28
N PHE A 774 -43.19 -6.96 -0.53
CA PHE A 774 -43.34 -8.19 -1.32
C PHE A 774 -42.38 -9.31 -0.91
N ARG A 775 -41.17 -8.96 -0.48
CA ARG A 775 -40.14 -9.94 -0.12
C ARG A 775 -39.10 -9.34 0.81
N ASP A 776 -38.82 -9.99 1.93
CA ASP A 776 -37.73 -9.58 2.82
C ASP A 776 -36.34 -9.92 2.26
N GLY A 777 -35.31 -9.31 2.85
CA GLY A 777 -33.90 -9.63 2.56
C GLY A 777 -33.51 -11.03 3.04
N VAL A 778 -32.34 -11.52 2.62
CA VAL A 778 -31.85 -12.83 3.07
C VAL A 778 -31.56 -12.81 4.57
N PRO A 779 -32.09 -13.77 5.36
CA PRO A 779 -31.84 -13.82 6.80
C PRO A 779 -30.36 -14.01 7.15
N ILE A 780 -29.82 -13.09 7.94
CA ILE A 780 -28.43 -13.09 8.45
C ILE A 780 -28.45 -13.45 9.94
N LEU A 781 -27.57 -14.36 10.36
CA LEU A 781 -27.56 -14.92 11.71
C LEU A 781 -27.37 -13.86 12.80
N GLY A 782 -26.64 -12.78 12.51
CA GLY A 782 -26.35 -11.72 13.48
C GLY A 782 -27.50 -10.75 13.75
N MET A 783 -28.64 -10.91 13.07
CA MET A 783 -29.79 -10.03 13.21
C MET A 783 -30.84 -10.65 14.13
N GLU A 784 -31.37 -9.90 15.11
CA GLU A 784 -32.43 -10.40 16.01
C GLU A 784 -33.65 -10.90 15.21
N LYS A 785 -34.04 -10.19 14.14
CA LYS A 785 -35.17 -10.57 13.27
C LYS A 785 -35.00 -11.92 12.56
N ALA A 786 -33.78 -12.45 12.45
CA ALA A 786 -33.54 -13.75 11.83
C ALA A 786 -33.86 -14.93 12.78
N PHE A 787 -34.05 -14.68 14.08
CA PHE A 787 -34.39 -15.69 15.09
C PHE A 787 -35.88 -16.00 15.13
N ASP A 788 -36.37 -16.56 14.03
CA ASP A 788 -37.71 -17.15 13.92
C ASP A 788 -37.89 -18.35 14.89
N PRO A 789 -39.13 -18.87 15.06
CA PRO A 789 -39.37 -20.01 15.96
C PRO A 789 -38.55 -21.27 15.60
N ALA A 790 -38.20 -21.47 14.33
CA ALA A 790 -37.42 -22.63 13.90
C ALA A 790 -35.95 -22.49 14.34
N LEU A 791 -35.34 -21.33 14.17
CA LEU A 791 -33.96 -21.07 14.61
C LEU A 791 -33.86 -21.06 16.14
N ARG A 792 -34.84 -20.48 16.84
CA ARG A 792 -34.93 -20.56 18.31
C ARG A 792 -35.01 -22.01 18.80
N LYS A 793 -35.77 -22.87 18.11
CA LYS A 793 -35.85 -24.30 18.43
C LYS A 793 -34.49 -24.99 18.30
N ILE A 794 -33.73 -24.68 17.23
CA ILE A 794 -32.36 -25.19 17.04
C ILE A 794 -31.46 -24.74 18.20
N PHE A 795 -31.49 -23.45 18.56
CA PHE A 795 -30.67 -22.92 19.65
C PHE A 795 -30.98 -23.62 20.98
N ASN A 796 -32.27 -23.76 21.31
CA ASN A 796 -32.71 -24.45 22.52
C ASN A 796 -32.30 -25.93 22.53
N ALA A 797 -32.44 -26.63 21.39
CA ALA A 797 -32.09 -28.05 21.27
C ALA A 797 -30.60 -28.32 21.52
N HIS A 798 -29.73 -27.40 21.10
CA HIS A 798 -28.27 -27.54 21.23
C HIS A 798 -27.66 -26.73 22.38
N ARG A 799 -28.48 -26.08 23.22
CA ARG A 799 -28.02 -25.15 24.27
C ARG A 799 -27.10 -24.05 23.72
N ALA A 800 -27.33 -23.63 22.49
CA ALA A 800 -26.68 -22.45 21.92
C ALA A 800 -27.32 -21.19 22.51
N GLU A 801 -26.50 -20.16 22.70
CA GLU A 801 -26.91 -18.93 23.38
C GLU A 801 -26.98 -17.77 22.39
N LEU A 802 -28.07 -17.01 22.46
CA LEU A 802 -28.21 -15.71 21.79
C LEU A 802 -28.09 -14.61 22.85
N VAL A 803 -27.12 -13.73 22.69
CA VAL A 803 -26.91 -12.54 23.52
C VAL A 803 -27.35 -11.33 22.72
N LEU A 804 -28.40 -10.66 23.18
CA LEU A 804 -28.89 -9.42 22.59
C LEU A 804 -28.23 -8.21 23.25
N THR A 805 -27.84 -7.24 22.44
CA THR A 805 -26.98 -6.12 22.84
C THR A 805 -27.59 -4.78 22.41
N PRO A 806 -27.42 -3.70 23.18
CA PRO A 806 -26.80 -3.63 24.51
C PRO A 806 -27.65 -4.33 25.59
N ASN A 807 -27.02 -4.82 26.65
CA ASN A 807 -27.68 -5.38 27.83
C ASN A 807 -27.17 -4.75 29.13
N THR A 808 -27.88 -5.01 30.23
CA THR A 808 -27.58 -4.45 31.57
C THR A 808 -26.98 -5.50 32.49
N ASP A 809 -26.38 -6.55 31.92
CA ASP A 809 -25.73 -7.59 32.70
C ASP A 809 -24.51 -7.02 33.44
N SER A 810 -24.21 -7.60 34.61
CA SER A 810 -23.03 -7.20 35.37
C SER A 810 -21.75 -7.49 34.58
N ASP A 811 -20.69 -6.74 34.85
CA ASP A 811 -19.40 -6.89 34.18
C ASP A 811 -18.84 -8.32 34.28
N ASP A 812 -19.23 -9.09 35.29
CA ASP A 812 -18.81 -10.49 35.50
C ASP A 812 -19.69 -11.53 34.78
N SER A 813 -20.79 -11.11 34.16
CA SER A 813 -21.62 -11.98 33.36
C SER A 813 -20.86 -12.53 32.15
N LEU A 814 -21.15 -13.77 31.79
CA LEU A 814 -20.68 -14.34 30.52
C LEU A 814 -21.40 -13.70 29.32
N SER A 815 -22.48 -12.95 29.53
CA SER A 815 -23.31 -12.38 28.46
C SER A 815 -23.28 -10.85 28.41
N ALA A 816 -22.43 -10.21 29.23
CA ALA A 816 -22.29 -8.76 29.26
C ALA A 816 -21.84 -8.18 27.91
N SER A 817 -22.54 -7.14 27.45
CA SER A 817 -22.19 -6.38 26.26
C SER A 817 -22.88 -5.02 26.23
N GLU A 818 -22.11 -3.98 25.91
CA GLU A 818 -22.58 -2.60 25.71
C GLU A 818 -22.47 -2.15 24.25
N ALA A 819 -22.21 -3.08 23.32
CA ALA A 819 -22.12 -2.78 21.89
C ALA A 819 -23.42 -2.12 21.38
N MET A 820 -23.26 -1.01 20.65
CA MET A 820 -24.36 -0.21 20.10
C MET A 820 -24.36 -0.21 18.58
N HIS A 821 -23.18 -0.36 17.97
CA HIS A 821 -22.97 -0.38 16.53
C HIS A 821 -22.41 -1.73 16.08
N HIS A 822 -22.63 -2.07 14.80
CA HIS A 822 -22.14 -3.33 14.23
C HIS A 822 -20.63 -3.54 14.43
N GLY A 823 -19.84 -2.47 14.36
CA GLY A 823 -18.39 -2.51 14.53
C GLY A 823 -17.90 -2.51 15.98
N ASP A 824 -18.78 -2.35 16.97
CA ASP A 824 -18.34 -2.15 18.37
C ASP A 824 -17.91 -3.45 19.05
N PHE A 825 -18.36 -4.62 18.59
CA PHE A 825 -18.24 -5.86 19.38
C PHE A 825 -16.80 -6.28 19.70
N ASP A 826 -15.86 -6.00 18.80
CA ASP A 826 -14.44 -6.27 19.01
C ASP A 826 -13.68 -5.12 19.68
N ASP A 827 -14.38 -4.04 20.06
CA ASP A 827 -13.89 -2.88 20.80
C ASP A 827 -14.59 -2.69 22.16
N ASP A 828 -15.78 -3.29 22.32
CA ASP A 828 -16.59 -3.24 23.54
C ASP A 828 -15.96 -4.11 24.63
N LYS A 829 -15.53 -3.46 25.70
CA LYS A 829 -14.86 -4.11 26.81
C LYS A 829 -15.69 -5.23 27.44
N LYS A 830 -17.00 -5.03 27.55
CA LYS A 830 -17.87 -6.04 28.18
C LYS A 830 -17.99 -7.27 27.29
N THR A 831 -18.22 -7.09 25.98
CA THR A 831 -18.28 -8.17 24.99
C THR A 831 -16.98 -8.98 24.92
N VAL A 832 -15.83 -8.31 24.86
CA VAL A 832 -14.53 -8.98 24.77
C VAL A 832 -14.26 -9.76 26.06
N MET A 833 -14.52 -9.14 27.21
CA MET A 833 -14.26 -9.78 28.50
C MET A 833 -15.18 -10.95 28.79
N SER A 834 -16.46 -10.82 28.50
CA SER A 834 -17.41 -11.92 28.61
C SER A 834 -17.02 -13.09 27.69
N THR A 835 -16.51 -12.81 26.49
CA THR A 835 -15.96 -13.82 25.57
C THR A 835 -14.72 -14.51 26.13
N PHE A 836 -13.75 -13.77 26.68
CA PHE A 836 -12.53 -14.39 27.23
C PHE A 836 -12.82 -15.21 28.49
N ARG A 837 -13.76 -14.77 29.33
CA ARG A 837 -14.26 -15.58 30.45
C ARG A 837 -14.89 -16.89 29.98
N ARG A 838 -15.65 -16.88 28.87
CA ARG A 838 -16.19 -18.10 28.27
C ARG A 838 -15.09 -19.06 27.80
N ILE A 839 -14.03 -18.53 27.18
CA ILE A 839 -12.88 -19.33 26.74
C ILE A 839 -12.18 -19.97 27.94
N ALA A 840 -11.90 -19.18 28.99
CA ALA A 840 -11.24 -19.68 30.20
C ALA A 840 -12.07 -20.75 30.93
N ALA A 841 -13.39 -20.58 31.00
CA ALA A 841 -14.32 -21.53 31.62
C ALA A 841 -14.52 -22.82 30.80
N GLY A 842 -14.38 -22.76 29.47
CA GLY A 842 -14.63 -23.86 28.55
C GLY A 842 -16.11 -24.27 28.47
N ALA A 843 -16.38 -25.52 28.05
CA ALA A 843 -17.74 -26.06 27.92
C ALA A 843 -18.37 -26.56 29.24
N GLY A 844 -17.65 -26.52 30.36
CA GLY A 844 -18.09 -27.01 31.67
C GLY A 844 -19.10 -26.10 32.39
N LYS A 845 -19.92 -26.68 33.28
CA LYS A 845 -20.79 -25.92 34.19
C LYS A 845 -19.99 -25.51 35.43
N GLY A 846 -19.72 -24.23 35.59
CA GLY A 846 -19.27 -23.69 36.88
C GLY A 846 -18.36 -22.49 36.75
N GLN A 847 -18.54 -21.54 37.66
CA GLN A 847 -17.59 -20.49 37.99
C GLN A 847 -16.25 -21.14 38.38
N ALA A 848 -15.42 -21.51 37.39
CA ALA A 848 -13.99 -21.57 37.65
C ALA A 848 -13.60 -20.18 38.17
N LYS A 849 -12.80 -20.10 39.23
CA LYS A 849 -12.22 -18.84 39.70
C LYS A 849 -11.57 -18.18 38.49
N LEU A 850 -12.25 -17.18 37.94
CA LEU A 850 -11.82 -16.51 36.72
C LEU A 850 -10.48 -15.84 37.05
N PRO A 851 -9.44 -15.97 36.21
CA PRO A 851 -8.26 -15.16 36.40
C PRO A 851 -8.69 -13.68 36.40
N ASP A 852 -8.14 -12.87 37.32
CA ASP A 852 -8.32 -11.42 37.35
C ASP A 852 -7.71 -10.84 36.06
N MET A 853 -8.46 -10.90 34.95
CA MET A 853 -8.07 -10.35 33.67
C MET A 853 -8.37 -8.86 33.69
N VAL A 854 -7.32 -8.05 33.61
CA VAL A 854 -7.42 -6.60 33.48
C VAL A 854 -6.94 -6.26 32.07
N ILE A 855 -7.87 -6.17 31.10
CA ILE A 855 -7.51 -5.64 29.79
C ILE A 855 -7.54 -4.11 29.89
N PRO A 856 -6.41 -3.40 29.67
CA PRO A 856 -6.42 -1.97 29.49
C PRO A 856 -6.93 -1.66 28.08
N ILE A 857 -8.23 -1.85 27.82
CA ILE A 857 -8.85 -1.37 26.59
C ILE A 857 -8.85 0.15 26.69
N ARG A 858 -7.87 0.77 26.03
CA ARG A 858 -7.83 2.23 25.92
C ARG A 858 -8.94 2.63 24.96
N SER A 859 -9.91 3.42 25.44
CA SER A 859 -10.86 4.16 24.59
C SER A 859 -10.19 5.25 23.73
N ALA A 860 -8.88 5.14 23.50
CA ALA A 860 -8.10 6.14 22.79
C ALA A 860 -8.23 5.92 21.28
N LYS A 861 -8.23 7.03 20.53
CA LYS A 861 -8.10 7.06 19.07
C LYS A 861 -7.12 5.97 18.62
N PRO A 862 -7.45 5.20 17.57
CA PRO A 862 -6.67 4.03 17.17
C PRO A 862 -5.20 4.39 17.02
N MET A 863 -4.34 3.57 17.65
CA MET A 863 -2.89 3.74 17.68
C MET A 863 -2.26 3.63 16.28
N PHE A 864 -2.96 3.00 15.34
CA PHE A 864 -2.72 3.09 13.91
C PHE A 864 -3.79 3.97 13.26
N PRO A 865 -3.42 5.03 12.53
CA PRO A 865 -4.40 5.90 11.90
C PRO A 865 -5.24 5.17 10.84
N HIS A 866 -6.55 5.39 10.83
CA HIS A 866 -7.37 5.13 9.65
C HIS A 866 -6.90 6.07 8.53
N THR A 867 -6.42 5.47 7.44
CA THR A 867 -6.06 6.11 6.16
C THR A 867 -4.93 7.15 6.19
N GLU A 868 -4.20 7.22 5.07
CA GLU A 868 -3.13 8.19 4.78
C GLU A 868 -3.59 9.66 4.89
N SER A 869 -4.90 9.94 4.95
CA SER A 869 -5.45 11.29 5.20
C SER A 869 -5.14 11.84 6.59
N SER A 870 -5.00 10.98 7.61
CA SER A 870 -4.91 11.46 8.99
C SER A 870 -3.58 12.17 9.31
N LEU A 871 -2.52 11.92 8.55
CA LEU A 871 -1.24 12.61 8.70
C LEU A 871 -1.32 14.06 8.22
N ARG A 872 -2.14 14.34 7.20
CA ARG A 872 -2.41 15.68 6.68
C ARG A 872 -3.23 16.51 7.68
N ASP A 873 -4.26 15.88 8.27
CA ASP A 873 -5.11 16.52 9.28
C ASP A 873 -4.36 16.78 10.59
N ARG A 874 -3.44 15.89 10.98
CA ARG A 874 -2.56 16.10 12.16
C ARG A 874 -1.54 17.20 11.94
N ARG A 875 -0.97 17.33 10.73
CA ARG A 875 -0.05 18.43 10.41
C ARG A 875 -0.76 19.78 10.40
N MET A 876 -1.99 19.85 9.89
CA MET A 876 -2.83 21.04 10.01
C MET A 876 -3.18 21.37 11.46
N GLN A 877 -3.47 20.39 12.33
CA GLN A 877 -3.72 20.65 13.75
C GLN A 877 -2.48 21.09 14.53
N ILE A 878 -1.29 20.58 14.18
CA ILE A 878 -0.02 21.01 14.77
C ILE A 878 0.32 22.42 14.30
N ASP A 879 0.16 22.73 13.01
CA ASP A 879 0.37 24.07 12.46
C ASP A 879 -0.63 25.08 13.04
N GLN A 880 -1.88 24.68 13.27
CA GLN A 880 -2.91 25.52 13.89
C GLN A 880 -2.58 25.82 15.37
N ARG A 881 -2.15 24.81 16.15
CA ARG A 881 -1.71 25.02 17.54
C ARG A 881 -0.42 25.84 17.65
N THR A 882 0.44 25.78 16.64
CA THR A 882 1.68 26.57 16.59
C THR A 882 1.37 28.02 16.22
N ARG A 883 0.36 28.26 15.38
CA ARG A 883 -0.15 29.61 15.06
C ARG A 883 -0.99 30.25 16.18
N GLU A 884 -1.56 29.47 17.08
CA GLU A 884 -2.29 29.99 18.26
C GLU A 884 -1.35 30.27 19.45
N ARG A 885 -0.07 29.90 19.37
CA ARG A 885 0.96 30.14 20.40
C ARG A 885 2.03 31.16 19.99
N LEU A 886 1.96 31.69 18.77
CA LEU A 886 2.70 32.85 18.28
C LEU A 886 1.72 34.01 18.18
#